data_AF-A0A9D9ENC9-F1
#
_entry.id   AF-A0A9D9ENC9-F1
#
_cell.length_a   1.000
_cell.length_b   1.000
_cell.length_c   1.000
_cell.angle_alpha   90.00
_cell.angle_beta   90.00
_cell.angle_gamma   90.00
#
_symmetry.space_group_name_H-M   'P 1'
#
loop_
_entity.id
_entity.type
_entity.pdbx_description
1 polymer ?
#
loop_
_entity_poly.entity_id
_entity_poly.type
_entity_poly.pdbx_seq_one_letter_code
_entity_poly.pdbx_strand_id
1 'polypeptide(L)'
;MNVKDILTGKNFYPVFQPIVSLHSGEVYGYEAFSRTEKNVFSGSIERLFQKAEEQSCIWELDKLCRKNAIKMARRLGLKRKLFLNISPASLHEKTFKEGFTQKQLRKYFVETHSIVVEINEHFPSGDEKKLEETVAYYRSQHYRVAVDGAGAAYSGLKRICNIDPEFIKLDMEIIRGIGTDTVKQEMVRSLAEFCTSVGSGLIAKGIETAEELETLLALGVQYGQGFFLGRPQRLLAKTTPEAYAQILRFRQKRTAAAKTEKQPDVKPAAEIPVKKDKKPDAGAAEIRIQESGDFETEGEIPDGGKSRPVSGLCVPGVTFFPDAKITDALELFRENEKCSLIPVVDAGKTVLGILPRRSLLDSFGSQYGYSLYSRKRAEDMMTTEFLAVDADEPVEKAAALATARSEKTLYDPIVIVSGKKYLGIVTVKDLLDSIVNVEVMDRTKEISRKNRLLRQQQAMNERDLHMAEMVQKSFYPAKAPAGGGWECAFLFQPMASVSGDVYDFYCDDSGQFCGAALFDVSGHGVASGLVGILSKYLAAQAFSGSRKKDLSACLGKFNSALTKAKGMVENYLTGAVIRVNKQAVEYVNAGHTDVLVKNGNAPGKSTVSVLGGENGNFRGSFLGIPDFPEEWKTVRTEAVKGTTLLLYSDCLTESRNLAGDELGTERLKEIFSRTPDGSAQDTLAFLKDIFDAYTEAVPLRDDLTVIVLKYTGTDGGEKRPQ
;
A
#
# COMPACT_ATOMS: atom_id res chain seq x y z
N MET A 1 2.42 35.97 25.97
CA MET A 1 0.97 36.02 25.67
C MET A 1 0.43 34.63 25.46
N ASN A 2 -0.84 34.44 25.83
CA ASN A 2 -1.56 33.16 25.81
C ASN A 2 -2.12 32.92 24.40
N VAL A 3 -2.21 31.66 23.95
CA VAL A 3 -2.80 31.29 22.64
C VAL A 3 -4.21 31.88 22.50
N LYS A 4 -4.93 32.02 23.61
CA LYS A 4 -6.26 32.64 23.71
C LYS A 4 -6.35 34.07 23.13
N ASP A 5 -5.29 34.88 23.24
CA ASP A 5 -5.29 36.25 22.70
C ASP A 5 -5.25 36.24 21.16
N ILE A 6 -4.55 35.27 20.58
CA ILE A 6 -4.44 35.07 19.12
C ILE A 6 -5.76 34.53 18.56
N LEU A 7 -6.48 33.70 19.32
CA LEU A 7 -7.79 33.17 18.95
C LEU A 7 -8.86 34.26 18.78
N THR A 8 -8.64 35.48 19.28
CA THR A 8 -9.51 36.63 19.00
C THR A 8 -9.45 37.07 17.52
N GLY A 9 -8.44 36.64 16.77
CA GLY A 9 -8.31 36.78 15.32
C GLY A 9 -7.85 38.15 14.81
N LYS A 10 -7.65 39.16 15.68
CA LYS A 10 -7.33 40.53 15.26
C LYS A 10 -5.90 40.71 14.69
N ASN A 11 -4.97 39.82 15.04
CA ASN A 11 -3.54 39.94 14.69
C ASN A 11 -2.98 38.68 14.02
N PHE A 12 -3.84 37.91 13.36
CA PHE A 12 -3.51 36.63 12.75
C PHE A 12 -4.08 36.59 11.33
N TYR A 13 -3.20 36.58 10.32
CA TYR A 13 -3.59 36.75 8.92
C TYR A 13 -2.89 35.73 8.01
N PRO A 14 -3.52 35.34 6.89
CA PRO A 14 -2.90 34.45 5.92
C PRO A 14 -1.99 35.23 4.96
N VAL A 15 -0.93 34.57 4.53
CA VAL A 15 -0.14 34.92 3.34
C VAL A 15 -0.14 33.72 2.40
N PHE A 16 0.07 33.97 1.12
CA PHE A 16 0.00 32.97 0.06
C PHE A 16 1.33 32.87 -0.65
N GLN A 17 1.85 31.65 -0.81
CA GLN A 17 3.05 31.39 -1.60
C GLN A 17 2.68 30.61 -2.87
N PRO A 18 3.16 31.03 -4.05
CA PRO A 18 2.86 30.34 -5.30
C PRO A 18 3.54 28.96 -5.35
N ILE A 19 2.79 27.96 -5.80
CA ILE A 19 3.29 26.67 -6.26
C ILE A 19 3.25 26.72 -7.79
N VAL A 20 4.42 26.58 -8.41
CA VAL A 20 4.63 26.83 -9.84
C VAL A 20 4.78 25.52 -10.59
N SER A 21 4.12 25.40 -11.74
CA SER A 21 4.37 24.30 -12.68
C SER A 21 5.73 24.49 -13.33
N LEU A 22 6.64 23.56 -13.13
CA LEU A 22 7.98 23.61 -13.73
C LEU A 22 7.98 23.26 -15.22
N HIS A 23 6.85 22.80 -15.75
CA HIS A 23 6.65 22.62 -17.20
C HIS A 23 6.29 23.93 -17.91
N SER A 24 5.39 24.72 -17.32
CA SER A 24 4.81 25.92 -17.97
C SER A 24 5.35 27.25 -17.43
N GLY A 25 5.87 27.25 -16.21
CA GLY A 25 6.18 28.45 -15.44
C GLY A 25 4.95 29.13 -14.83
N GLU A 26 3.73 28.66 -15.11
CA GLU A 26 2.51 29.22 -14.54
C GLU A 26 2.29 28.76 -13.09
N VAL A 27 1.62 29.60 -12.31
CA VAL A 27 1.19 29.24 -10.95
C VAL A 27 0.07 28.20 -11.03
N TYR A 28 0.34 27.01 -10.50
CA TYR A 28 -0.62 25.91 -10.38
C TYR A 28 -1.62 26.16 -9.24
N GLY A 29 -1.11 26.65 -8.10
CA GLY A 29 -1.89 26.93 -6.91
C GLY A 29 -1.11 27.77 -5.91
N TYR A 30 -1.70 27.99 -4.74
CA TYR A 30 -1.08 28.72 -3.64
C TYR A 30 -1.21 27.95 -2.34
N GLU A 31 -0.14 27.90 -1.58
CA GLU A 31 -0.19 27.45 -0.19
C GLU A 31 -0.47 28.63 0.74
N ALA A 32 -1.42 28.43 1.65
CA ALA A 32 -1.73 29.42 2.68
C ALA A 32 -0.90 29.16 3.94
N PHE A 33 -0.14 30.18 4.33
CA PHE A 33 0.57 30.22 5.60
C PHE A 33 -0.01 31.26 6.53
N SER A 34 -0.13 30.91 7.81
CA SER A 34 -0.53 31.87 8.82
C SER A 34 0.66 32.73 9.27
N ARG A 35 0.41 34.01 9.58
CA ARG A 35 1.38 34.96 10.14
C ARG A 35 0.74 35.75 11.26
N THR A 36 1.54 36.05 12.28
CA THR A 36 1.22 37.00 13.34
C THR A 36 1.90 38.34 13.06
N GLU A 37 1.40 39.43 13.63
CA GLU A 37 2.18 40.65 13.73
C GLU A 37 3.35 40.45 14.71
N LYS A 38 4.53 40.97 14.37
CA LYS A 38 5.79 40.76 15.14
C LYS A 38 5.66 41.12 16.62
N ASN A 39 4.78 42.05 16.97
CA ASN A 39 4.58 42.53 18.34
C ASN A 39 3.62 41.67 19.17
N VAL A 40 3.01 40.63 18.58
CA VAL A 40 1.92 39.85 19.21
C VAL A 40 2.39 38.46 19.64
N PHE A 41 3.31 37.85 18.90
CA PHE A 41 3.96 36.60 19.27
C PHE A 41 5.41 36.62 18.81
N SER A 42 6.34 36.47 19.75
CA SER A 42 7.78 36.54 19.50
C SER A 42 8.41 35.22 19.06
N GLY A 43 7.64 34.12 19.04
CA GLY A 43 8.08 32.82 18.54
C GLY A 43 7.69 32.58 17.08
N SER A 44 8.10 31.43 16.54
CA SER A 44 7.68 30.97 15.22
C SER A 44 6.25 30.40 15.24
N ILE A 45 5.63 30.22 14.07
CA ILE A 45 4.26 29.65 13.99
C ILE A 45 4.25 28.22 14.50
N GLU A 46 5.32 27.47 14.29
CA GLU A 46 5.50 26.10 14.79
C GLU A 46 5.43 26.09 16.33
N ARG A 47 6.14 27.02 16.99
CA ARG A 47 6.07 27.18 18.45
C ARG A 47 4.68 27.60 18.94
N LEU A 48 3.91 28.32 18.12
CA LEU A 48 2.52 28.67 18.45
C LEU A 48 1.62 27.42 18.41
N PHE A 49 1.79 26.56 17.41
CA PHE A 49 1.04 25.29 17.32
C PHE A 49 1.40 24.34 18.46
N GLN A 50 2.68 24.22 18.82
CA GLN A 50 3.12 23.43 19.99
C GLN A 50 2.44 23.90 21.27
N LYS A 51 2.41 25.23 21.52
CA LYS A 51 1.70 25.80 22.68
C LYS A 51 0.19 25.58 22.63
N ALA A 52 -0.40 25.55 21.44
CA ALA A 52 -1.83 25.30 21.29
C ALA A 52 -2.18 23.85 21.65
N GLU A 53 -1.31 22.90 21.31
CA GLU A 53 -1.41 21.50 21.68
C GLU A 53 -1.25 21.30 23.20
N GLU A 54 -0.22 21.89 23.82
CA GLU A 54 -0.03 21.89 25.28
C GLU A 54 -1.24 22.44 26.06
N GLN A 55 -2.02 23.32 25.42
CA GLN A 55 -3.20 23.97 26.00
C GLN A 55 -4.54 23.38 25.51
N SER A 56 -4.52 22.24 24.79
CA SER A 56 -5.69 21.56 24.22
C SER A 56 -6.61 22.51 23.42
N CYS A 57 -6.01 23.38 22.62
CA CYS A 57 -6.70 24.35 21.76
C CYS A 57 -6.20 24.33 20.31
N ILE A 58 -5.52 23.25 19.91
CA ILE A 58 -5.00 23.03 18.55
C ILE A 58 -6.10 23.17 17.49
N TRP A 59 -7.29 22.59 17.77
CA TRP A 59 -8.44 22.69 16.88
C TRP A 59 -8.93 24.13 16.70
N GLU A 60 -8.97 24.94 17.75
CA GLU A 60 -9.42 26.33 17.66
C GLU A 60 -8.47 27.18 16.81
N LEU A 61 -7.17 26.93 16.95
CA LEU A 61 -6.15 27.60 16.15
C LEU A 61 -6.20 27.17 14.68
N ASP A 62 -6.29 25.86 14.40
CA ASP A 62 -6.37 25.32 13.04
C ASP A 62 -7.65 25.83 12.34
N LYS A 63 -8.79 25.82 13.04
CA LYS A 63 -10.05 26.40 12.58
C LYS A 63 -9.92 27.86 12.18
N LEU A 64 -9.20 28.66 12.95
CA LEU A 64 -8.93 30.06 12.65
C LEU A 64 -8.06 30.21 11.40
N CYS A 65 -7.00 29.40 11.26
CA CYS A 65 -6.14 29.36 10.07
C CYS A 65 -6.95 29.08 8.80
N ARG A 66 -7.71 27.98 8.78
CA ARG A 66 -8.52 27.55 7.63
C ARG A 66 -9.55 28.61 7.24
N LYS A 67 -10.29 29.13 8.23
CA LYS A 67 -11.31 30.17 8.00
C LYS A 67 -10.70 31.42 7.37
N ASN A 68 -9.58 31.90 7.91
CA ASN A 68 -8.94 33.13 7.42
C ASN A 68 -8.36 32.92 6.02
N ALA A 69 -7.72 31.78 5.76
CA ALA A 69 -7.20 31.42 4.44
C ALA A 69 -8.30 31.37 3.38
N ILE A 70 -9.39 30.63 3.62
CA ILE A 70 -10.53 30.51 2.68
C ILE A 70 -11.18 31.87 2.42
N LYS A 71 -11.47 32.63 3.50
CA LYS A 71 -12.07 33.97 3.41
C LYS A 71 -11.21 34.90 2.56
N MET A 72 -9.89 34.92 2.80
CA MET A 72 -8.99 35.82 2.09
C MET A 72 -8.79 35.38 0.64
N ALA A 73 -8.64 34.08 0.37
CA ALA A 73 -8.53 33.54 -0.98
C ALA A 73 -9.73 33.94 -1.84
N ARG A 74 -10.96 33.85 -1.30
CA ARG A 74 -12.17 34.35 -1.99
C ARG A 74 -12.13 35.85 -2.24
N ARG A 75 -11.72 36.64 -1.25
CA ARG A 75 -11.62 38.11 -1.36
C ARG A 75 -10.62 38.53 -2.44
N LEU A 76 -9.52 37.79 -2.59
CA LEU A 76 -8.50 38.00 -3.61
C LEU A 76 -8.91 37.45 -4.98
N GLY A 77 -10.08 36.81 -5.10
CA GLY A 77 -10.56 36.24 -6.36
C GLY A 77 -9.73 35.05 -6.85
N LEU A 78 -9.17 34.26 -5.92
CA LEU A 78 -8.37 33.09 -6.27
C LEU A 78 -9.19 32.09 -7.11
N LYS A 79 -8.69 31.77 -8.32
CA LYS A 79 -9.27 30.78 -9.24
C LYS A 79 -8.43 29.50 -9.36
N ARG A 80 -7.20 29.50 -8.84
CA ARG A 80 -6.28 28.36 -8.85
C ARG A 80 -6.45 27.53 -7.58
N LYS A 81 -5.73 26.41 -7.46
CA LYS A 81 -5.80 25.55 -6.26
C LYS A 81 -5.33 26.30 -5.01
N LEU A 82 -5.95 26.01 -3.88
CA LEU A 82 -5.56 26.48 -2.56
C LEU A 82 -5.13 25.29 -1.71
N PHE A 83 -3.87 25.28 -1.31
CA PHE A 83 -3.30 24.29 -0.43
C PHE A 83 -3.44 24.76 1.02
N LEU A 84 -4.08 23.93 1.85
CA LEU A 84 -4.40 24.21 3.24
C LEU A 84 -3.75 23.17 4.14
N ASN A 85 -2.81 23.61 4.96
CA ASN A 85 -2.24 22.81 6.03
C ASN A 85 -3.31 22.42 7.05
N ILE A 86 -3.37 21.14 7.39
CA ILE A 86 -4.27 20.56 8.39
C ILE A 86 -3.45 19.81 9.43
N SER A 87 -3.68 20.13 10.70
CA SER A 87 -3.10 19.37 11.80
C SER A 87 -3.96 18.13 12.07
N PRO A 88 -3.40 16.91 11.96
CA PRO A 88 -4.11 15.66 12.25
C PRO A 88 -4.57 15.57 13.72
N ALA A 89 -3.79 16.14 14.65
CA ALA A 89 -4.16 16.24 16.06
C ALA A 89 -5.54 16.91 16.27
N SER A 90 -5.94 17.80 15.35
CA SER A 90 -7.25 18.47 15.42
C SER A 90 -8.44 17.52 15.30
N LEU A 91 -8.33 16.38 14.61
CA LEU A 91 -9.45 15.44 14.44
C LEU A 91 -9.80 14.71 15.74
N HIS A 92 -8.83 14.57 16.65
CA HIS A 92 -8.99 13.83 17.90
C HIS A 92 -9.34 14.74 19.09
N GLU A 93 -9.45 16.06 18.87
CA GLU A 93 -9.89 17.00 19.89
C GLU A 93 -11.37 16.83 20.19
N LYS A 94 -11.74 16.86 21.49
CA LYS A 94 -13.14 16.74 21.92
C LYS A 94 -14.05 17.82 21.34
N THR A 95 -13.46 18.96 21.01
CA THR A 95 -14.16 20.14 20.47
C THR A 95 -14.24 20.13 18.94
N PHE A 96 -13.67 19.12 18.28
CA PHE A 96 -13.71 18.94 16.83
C PHE A 96 -15.15 18.93 16.32
N LYS A 97 -15.37 19.56 15.18
CA LYS A 97 -16.69 19.61 14.53
C LYS A 97 -16.56 19.16 13.09
N GLU A 98 -17.20 18.05 12.78
CA GLU A 98 -17.24 17.51 11.44
C GLU A 98 -17.82 18.49 10.42
N GLY A 99 -17.26 18.47 9.21
CA GLY A 99 -17.68 19.32 8.10
C GLY A 99 -17.41 20.81 8.28
N PHE A 100 -16.62 21.25 9.28
CA PHE A 100 -16.31 22.67 9.46
C PHE A 100 -15.72 23.32 8.20
N THR A 101 -14.71 22.68 7.58
CA THR A 101 -14.07 23.21 6.36
C THR A 101 -15.09 23.36 5.24
N GLN A 102 -15.92 22.33 4.98
CA GLN A 102 -16.98 22.42 3.98
C GLN A 102 -17.98 23.54 4.26
N LYS A 103 -18.35 23.77 5.53
CA LYS A 103 -19.23 24.89 5.92
C LYS A 103 -18.59 26.25 5.57
N GLN A 104 -17.28 26.42 5.78
CA GLN A 104 -16.59 27.64 5.37
C GLN A 104 -16.53 27.78 3.84
N LEU A 105 -16.25 26.69 3.11
CA LEU A 105 -16.24 26.69 1.64
C LEU A 105 -17.60 27.11 1.06
N ARG A 106 -18.70 26.51 1.56
CA ARG A 106 -20.07 26.91 1.19
C ARG A 106 -20.35 28.38 1.50
N LYS A 107 -19.96 28.85 2.69
CA LYS A 107 -20.14 30.25 3.10
C LYS A 107 -19.43 31.25 2.18
N TYR A 108 -18.26 30.90 1.67
CA TYR A 108 -17.46 31.77 0.81
C TYR A 108 -17.56 31.44 -0.68
N PHE A 109 -18.45 30.53 -1.09
CA PHE A 109 -18.62 30.09 -2.48
C PHE A 109 -17.30 29.62 -3.12
N VAL A 110 -16.55 28.79 -2.39
CA VAL A 110 -15.32 28.15 -2.89
C VAL A 110 -15.62 26.68 -3.14
N GLU A 111 -15.28 26.19 -4.33
CA GLU A 111 -15.52 24.79 -4.72
C GLU A 111 -14.53 23.85 -4.00
N THR A 112 -15.03 22.69 -3.53
CA THR A 112 -14.24 21.70 -2.80
C THR A 112 -13.03 21.21 -3.60
N HIS A 113 -13.20 20.94 -4.91
CA HIS A 113 -12.12 20.45 -5.76
C HIS A 113 -10.97 21.45 -5.92
N SER A 114 -11.18 22.72 -5.59
CA SER A 114 -10.16 23.77 -5.64
C SER A 114 -9.29 23.80 -4.39
N ILE A 115 -9.60 22.97 -3.38
CA ILE A 115 -8.82 22.81 -2.17
C ILE A 115 -7.98 21.54 -2.24
N VAL A 116 -6.72 21.67 -1.84
CA VAL A 116 -5.83 20.54 -1.53
C VAL A 116 -5.51 20.61 -0.04
N VAL A 117 -5.75 19.52 0.67
CA VAL A 117 -5.42 19.41 2.10
C VAL A 117 -3.99 18.91 2.21
N GLU A 118 -3.15 19.67 2.90
CA GLU A 118 -1.77 19.25 3.19
C GLU A 118 -1.71 18.65 4.59
N ILE A 119 -1.14 17.44 4.69
CA ILE A 119 -0.96 16.73 5.94
C ILE A 119 0.54 16.52 6.15
N ASN A 120 1.06 17.02 7.28
CA ASN A 120 2.47 16.90 7.65
C ASN A 120 2.81 15.47 8.10
N GLU A 121 3.98 14.96 7.70
CA GLU A 121 4.48 13.63 8.04
C GLU A 121 5.08 13.51 9.46
N HIS A 122 5.47 14.61 10.11
CA HIS A 122 6.15 14.59 11.41
C HIS A 122 5.16 14.27 12.54
N PHE A 123 4.88 12.97 12.73
CA PHE A 123 4.18 12.43 13.88
C PHE A 123 5.14 11.77 14.86
N PRO A 124 4.88 11.80 16.17
CA PRO A 124 5.48 10.86 17.10
C PRO A 124 5.26 9.42 16.61
N SER A 125 6.28 8.57 16.76
CA SER A 125 6.23 7.15 16.41
C SER A 125 5.02 6.47 17.07
N GLY A 126 4.18 5.76 16.30
CA GLY A 126 3.02 5.00 16.81
C GLY A 126 1.63 5.45 16.33
N ASP A 127 1.51 6.58 15.61
CA ASP A 127 0.22 7.19 15.23
C ASP A 127 -0.20 7.03 13.75
N GLU A 128 0.29 5.99 13.04
CA GLU A 128 -0.02 5.75 11.61
C GLU A 128 -1.52 5.67 11.33
N LYS A 129 -2.27 5.03 12.24
CA LYS A 129 -3.73 4.93 12.15
C LYS A 129 -4.43 6.29 12.15
N LYS A 130 -3.93 7.27 12.91
CA LYS A 130 -4.52 8.63 12.96
C LYS A 130 -4.32 9.38 11.65
N LEU A 131 -3.18 9.18 10.99
CA LEU A 131 -2.90 9.75 9.68
C LEU A 131 -3.86 9.15 8.63
N GLU A 132 -4.01 7.83 8.59
CA GLU A 132 -4.95 7.14 7.71
C GLU A 132 -6.40 7.57 7.95
N GLU A 133 -6.84 7.65 9.21
CA GLU A 133 -8.17 8.16 9.58
C GLU A 133 -8.37 9.61 9.12
N THR A 134 -7.35 10.46 9.24
CA THR A 134 -7.40 11.85 8.79
C THR A 134 -7.54 11.94 7.28
N VAL A 135 -6.73 11.19 6.53
CA VAL A 135 -6.81 11.11 5.07
C VAL A 135 -8.18 10.62 4.64
N ALA A 136 -8.64 9.50 5.21
CA ALA A 136 -9.94 8.91 4.88
C ALA A 136 -11.09 9.89 5.15
N TYR A 137 -11.04 10.63 6.26
CA TYR A 137 -12.01 11.67 6.59
C TYR A 137 -12.07 12.77 5.52
N TYR A 138 -10.94 13.32 5.06
CA TYR A 138 -10.97 14.34 4.01
C TYR A 138 -11.29 13.77 2.62
N ARG A 139 -10.87 12.54 2.32
CA ARG A 139 -11.23 11.87 1.05
C ARG A 139 -12.73 11.58 0.95
N SER A 140 -13.38 11.14 2.04
CA SER A 140 -14.84 10.98 2.08
C SER A 140 -15.61 12.28 1.80
N GLN A 141 -14.92 13.42 1.91
CA GLN A 141 -15.44 14.76 1.62
C GLN A 141 -14.99 15.29 0.25
N HIS A 142 -14.37 14.45 -0.58
CA HIS A 142 -13.88 14.74 -1.93
C HIS A 142 -12.76 15.79 -2.01
N TYR A 143 -11.98 15.96 -0.94
CA TYR A 143 -10.74 16.75 -1.00
C TYR A 143 -9.63 15.95 -1.67
N ARG A 144 -8.75 16.66 -2.38
CA ARG A 144 -7.43 16.14 -2.75
C ARG A 144 -6.48 16.28 -1.56
N VAL A 145 -5.50 15.40 -1.49
CA VAL A 145 -4.54 15.32 -0.39
C VAL A 145 -3.13 15.54 -0.92
N ALA A 146 -2.35 16.30 -0.16
CA ALA A 146 -0.92 16.42 -0.31
C ALA A 146 -0.24 15.91 0.96
N VAL A 147 0.85 15.17 0.82
CA VAL A 147 1.70 14.76 1.94
C VAL A 147 2.94 15.65 1.96
N ASP A 148 3.20 16.28 3.11
CA ASP A 148 4.33 17.17 3.29
C ASP A 148 5.52 16.49 4.00
N GLY A 149 6.73 16.67 3.47
CA GLY A 149 8.00 16.21 4.09
C GLY A 149 8.65 14.99 3.42
N ALA A 150 8.06 14.45 2.35
CA ALA A 150 8.52 13.23 1.70
C ALA A 150 10.03 13.25 1.40
N GLY A 151 10.78 12.40 2.09
CA GLY A 151 12.19 12.10 1.82
C GLY A 151 13.20 12.44 2.92
N ALA A 152 12.76 12.85 4.12
CA ALA A 152 13.66 12.96 5.27
C ALA A 152 14.03 11.59 5.91
N ALA A 153 13.25 10.52 5.69
CA ALA A 153 13.54 9.16 6.20
C ALA A 153 12.67 8.04 5.55
N TYR A 154 13.02 6.78 5.86
CA TYR A 154 12.31 5.50 5.56
C TYR A 154 10.80 5.52 5.81
N SER A 155 10.32 6.34 6.75
CA SER A 155 8.91 6.48 7.10
C SER A 155 8.05 7.18 6.03
N GLY A 156 8.64 8.04 5.18
CA GLY A 156 7.90 8.85 4.21
C GLY A 156 7.34 8.04 3.03
N LEU A 157 8.15 7.14 2.44
CA LEU A 157 7.77 6.33 1.28
C LEU A 157 6.70 5.29 1.61
N LYS A 158 6.83 4.58 2.74
CA LYS A 158 5.82 3.64 3.21
C LYS A 158 4.46 4.32 3.41
N ARG A 159 4.46 5.55 3.94
CA ARG A 159 3.23 6.33 4.16
C ARG A 159 2.62 6.87 2.88
N ILE A 160 3.45 7.26 1.90
CA ILE A 160 2.98 7.65 0.57
C ILE A 160 2.18 6.49 -0.07
N CYS A 161 2.70 5.26 0.01
CA CYS A 161 2.04 4.08 -0.55
C CYS A 161 0.66 3.84 0.12
N ASN A 162 0.58 3.92 1.45
CA ASN A 162 -0.68 3.72 2.17
C ASN A 162 -1.75 4.80 1.91
N ILE A 163 -1.34 6.02 1.57
CA ILE A 163 -2.21 7.21 1.51
C ILE A 163 -2.67 7.55 0.09
N ASP A 164 -1.91 7.12 -0.93
CA ASP A 164 -2.17 7.38 -2.36
C ASP A 164 -2.38 8.89 -2.67
N PRO A 165 -1.48 9.81 -2.25
CA PRO A 165 -1.77 11.25 -2.33
C PRO A 165 -1.68 11.81 -3.75
N GLU A 166 -2.52 12.81 -4.06
CA GLU A 166 -2.45 13.53 -5.34
C GLU A 166 -1.19 14.40 -5.47
N PHE A 167 -0.60 14.82 -4.34
CA PHE A 167 0.65 15.58 -4.32
C PHE A 167 1.61 15.08 -3.23
N ILE A 168 2.89 15.06 -3.57
CA ILE A 168 3.98 14.70 -2.66
C ILE A 168 4.92 15.90 -2.60
N LYS A 169 5.21 16.43 -1.41
CA LYS A 169 6.08 17.60 -1.24
C LYS A 169 7.43 17.17 -0.67
N LEU A 170 8.50 17.36 -1.43
CA LEU A 170 9.88 17.09 -0.99
C LEU A 170 10.35 18.15 0.00
N ASP A 171 11.04 17.71 1.05
CA ASP A 171 11.61 18.64 2.02
C ASP A 171 12.78 19.47 1.46
N MET A 172 12.94 20.68 1.98
CA MET A 172 14.01 21.60 1.58
C MET A 172 15.40 21.01 1.82
N GLU A 173 15.60 20.13 2.81
CA GLU A 173 16.90 19.48 3.05
C GLU A 173 17.39 18.65 1.84
N ILE A 174 16.47 18.06 1.08
CA ILE A 174 16.77 17.29 -0.15
C ILE A 174 17.06 18.24 -1.31
N ILE A 175 16.38 19.37 -1.37
CA ILE A 175 16.53 20.34 -2.48
C ILE A 175 17.79 21.18 -2.31
N ARG A 176 18.17 21.52 -1.09
CA ARG A 176 19.31 22.38 -0.79
C ARG A 176 20.61 21.79 -1.33
N GLY A 177 21.28 22.54 -2.20
CA GLY A 177 22.58 22.15 -2.77
C GLY A 177 22.51 20.99 -3.76
N ILE A 178 21.33 20.67 -4.30
CA ILE A 178 21.15 19.56 -5.24
C ILE A 178 21.97 19.71 -6.53
N GLY A 179 22.36 20.92 -6.93
CA GLY A 179 23.13 21.16 -8.16
C GLY A 179 24.48 20.42 -8.23
N THR A 180 25.10 20.16 -7.08
CA THR A 180 26.42 19.49 -7.01
C THR A 180 26.37 18.09 -6.40
N ASP A 181 25.24 17.71 -5.81
CA ASP A 181 25.08 16.44 -5.10
C ASP A 181 24.41 15.41 -5.99
N THR A 182 25.22 14.56 -6.64
CA THR A 182 24.74 13.53 -7.58
C THR A 182 23.80 12.53 -6.93
N VAL A 183 23.95 12.28 -5.62
CA VAL A 183 23.13 11.34 -4.89
C VAL A 183 21.72 11.91 -4.66
N LYS A 184 21.64 13.19 -4.24
CA LYS A 184 20.35 13.90 -4.17
C LYS A 184 19.68 14.00 -5.53
N GLN A 185 20.45 14.24 -6.59
CA GLN A 185 19.90 14.28 -7.95
C GLN A 185 19.25 12.95 -8.35
N GLU A 186 19.92 11.83 -8.11
CA GLU A 186 19.39 10.51 -8.48
C GLU A 186 18.15 10.13 -7.66
N MET A 187 18.17 10.45 -6.36
CA MET A 187 17.01 10.28 -5.49
C MET A 187 15.80 11.08 -5.99
N VAL A 188 15.98 12.37 -6.28
CA VAL A 188 14.89 13.24 -6.76
C VAL A 188 14.40 12.82 -8.14
N ARG A 189 15.30 12.36 -9.04
CA ARG A 189 14.92 11.79 -10.33
C ARG A 189 14.02 10.57 -10.16
N SER A 190 14.46 9.61 -9.37
CA SER A 190 13.70 8.38 -9.09
C SER A 190 12.32 8.71 -8.50
N LEU A 191 12.25 9.66 -7.57
CA LEU A 191 10.97 10.12 -7.01
C LEU A 191 10.08 10.84 -8.03
N ALA A 192 10.66 11.64 -8.94
CA ALA A 192 9.91 12.33 -9.97
C ALA A 192 9.32 11.36 -11.01
N GLU A 193 10.09 10.34 -11.41
CA GLU A 193 9.66 9.25 -12.28
C GLU A 193 8.56 8.42 -11.60
N PHE A 194 8.77 8.04 -10.33
CA PHE A 194 7.78 7.37 -9.52
C PHE A 194 6.45 8.13 -9.49
N CYS A 195 6.48 9.41 -9.09
CA CYS A 195 5.26 10.26 -9.03
C CYS A 195 4.55 10.32 -10.38
N THR A 196 5.31 10.44 -11.49
CA THR A 196 4.75 10.44 -12.83
C THR A 196 4.03 9.14 -13.15
N SER A 197 4.61 7.99 -12.79
CA SER A 197 4.05 6.66 -13.08
C SER A 197 2.75 6.37 -12.33
N VAL A 198 2.65 6.84 -11.08
CA VAL A 198 1.47 6.63 -10.22
C VAL A 198 0.40 7.72 -10.38
N GLY A 199 0.70 8.77 -11.14
CA GLY A 199 -0.21 9.89 -11.37
C GLY A 199 -0.24 10.95 -10.26
N SER A 200 0.73 10.93 -9.35
CA SER A 200 0.91 11.94 -8.28
C SER A 200 1.78 13.11 -8.76
N GLY A 201 1.55 14.31 -8.23
CA GLY A 201 2.37 15.49 -8.50
C GLY A 201 3.49 15.69 -7.48
N LEU A 202 4.76 15.67 -7.90
CA LEU A 202 5.89 16.00 -7.03
C LEU A 202 6.08 17.52 -6.93
N ILE A 203 6.21 18.03 -5.71
CA ILE A 203 6.43 19.44 -5.40
C ILE A 203 7.77 19.57 -4.67
N ALA A 204 8.78 20.17 -5.32
CA ALA A 204 10.03 20.51 -4.64
C ALA A 204 9.89 21.79 -3.82
N LYS A 205 10.04 21.72 -2.49
CA LYS A 205 9.97 22.88 -1.58
C LYS A 205 11.34 23.53 -1.38
N GLY A 206 11.34 24.82 -1.06
CA GLY A 206 12.55 25.53 -0.64
C GLY A 206 13.53 25.84 -1.77
N ILE A 207 13.05 26.02 -3.00
CA ILE A 207 13.90 26.45 -4.12
C ILE A 207 14.34 27.90 -3.91
N GLU A 208 15.62 28.12 -3.64
CA GLU A 208 16.19 29.43 -3.31
C GLU A 208 17.10 29.99 -4.40
N THR A 209 17.62 29.13 -5.28
CA THR A 209 18.60 29.51 -6.30
C THR A 209 18.20 29.10 -7.71
N ALA A 210 18.79 29.76 -8.70
CA ALA A 210 18.62 29.41 -10.11
C ALA A 210 19.19 28.03 -10.44
N GLU A 211 20.30 27.64 -9.81
CA GLU A 211 20.97 26.35 -10.01
C GLU A 211 20.10 25.18 -9.52
N GLU A 212 19.49 25.32 -8.33
CA GLU A 212 18.51 24.34 -7.82
C GLU A 212 17.33 24.19 -8.79
N LEU A 213 16.78 25.30 -9.30
CA LEU A 213 15.69 25.24 -10.28
C LEU A 213 16.12 24.54 -11.58
N GLU A 214 17.30 24.84 -12.12
CA GLU A 214 17.82 24.20 -13.34
C GLU A 214 17.96 22.70 -13.17
N THR A 215 18.50 22.29 -12.03
CA THR A 215 18.68 20.87 -11.69
C THR A 215 17.32 20.18 -11.62
N LEU A 216 16.35 20.72 -10.88
CA LEU A 216 15.02 20.12 -10.73
C LEU A 216 14.26 20.03 -12.07
N LEU A 217 14.44 21.00 -12.97
CA LEU A 217 13.91 20.94 -14.34
C LEU A 217 14.51 19.78 -15.13
N ALA A 218 15.83 19.56 -15.02
CA ALA A 218 16.53 18.45 -15.66
C ALA A 218 16.09 17.09 -15.13
N LEU A 219 15.83 16.99 -13.83
CA LEU A 219 15.37 15.76 -13.15
C LEU A 219 13.88 15.45 -13.37
N GLY A 220 13.13 16.32 -14.05
CA GLY A 220 11.73 16.06 -14.41
C GLY A 220 10.70 16.35 -13.31
N VAL A 221 11.05 17.13 -12.28
CA VAL A 221 10.10 17.52 -11.22
C VAL A 221 8.96 18.37 -11.80
N GLN A 222 7.71 18.08 -11.43
CA GLN A 222 6.52 18.69 -12.05
C GLN A 222 6.19 20.07 -11.47
N TYR A 223 6.35 20.25 -10.15
CA TYR A 223 6.00 21.48 -9.45
C TYR A 223 7.12 21.94 -8.50
N GLY A 224 7.20 23.25 -8.26
CA GLY A 224 8.17 23.84 -7.36
C GLY A 224 7.56 24.94 -6.49
N GLN A 225 8.11 25.11 -5.30
CA GLN A 225 7.79 26.19 -4.38
C GLN A 225 9.07 26.67 -3.69
N GLY A 226 9.26 27.98 -3.57
CA GLY A 226 10.46 28.53 -2.94
C GLY A 226 10.60 30.02 -3.18
N PHE A 227 11.55 30.67 -2.50
CA PHE A 227 11.72 32.12 -2.60
C PHE A 227 12.18 32.58 -3.98
N PHE A 228 12.92 31.74 -4.71
CA PHE A 228 13.31 32.02 -6.08
C PHE A 228 12.09 32.04 -7.02
N LEU A 229 11.09 31.19 -6.78
CA LEU A 229 9.85 31.11 -7.56
C LEU A 229 8.83 32.18 -7.15
N GLY A 230 8.77 32.50 -5.86
CA GLY A 230 7.90 33.54 -5.29
C GLY A 230 7.81 33.43 -3.77
N ARG A 231 7.95 34.57 -3.09
CA ARG A 231 7.85 34.65 -1.62
C ARG A 231 6.40 34.62 -1.15
N PRO A 232 6.12 34.15 0.09
CA PRO A 232 4.81 34.29 0.71
C PRO A 232 4.41 35.76 0.86
N GLN A 233 3.24 36.14 0.36
CA GLN A 233 2.76 37.53 0.40
C GLN A 233 1.25 37.62 0.71
N ARG A 234 0.78 38.79 1.14
CA ARG A 234 -0.66 39.01 1.38
C ARG A 234 -1.49 39.02 0.10
N LEU A 235 -0.87 39.34 -1.04
CA LEU A 235 -1.49 39.31 -2.36
C LEU A 235 -1.03 38.07 -3.13
N LEU A 236 -1.83 37.65 -4.12
CA LEU A 236 -1.52 36.52 -4.99
C LEU A 236 -0.39 36.91 -5.96
N ALA A 237 0.85 36.59 -5.60
CA ALA A 237 2.01 36.82 -6.45
C ALA A 237 2.03 35.83 -7.63
N LYS A 238 2.57 36.26 -8.78
CA LYS A 238 2.92 35.35 -9.88
C LYS A 238 4.33 34.78 -9.64
N THR A 239 4.72 33.81 -10.46
CA THR A 239 6.12 33.37 -10.59
C THR A 239 7.03 34.58 -10.85
N THR A 240 8.22 34.60 -10.22
CA THR A 240 9.21 35.64 -10.50
C THR A 240 9.60 35.66 -11.99
N PRO A 241 9.89 36.84 -12.57
CA PRO A 241 10.29 36.94 -13.98
C PRO A 241 11.53 36.10 -14.32
N GLU A 242 12.49 36.03 -13.39
CA GLU A 242 13.74 35.29 -13.52
C GLU A 242 13.49 33.79 -13.62
N ALA A 243 12.75 33.21 -12.66
CA ALA A 243 12.41 31.80 -12.70
C ALA A 243 11.53 31.44 -13.91
N TYR A 244 10.56 32.29 -14.24
CA TYR A 244 9.70 32.08 -15.41
C TYR A 244 10.51 32.02 -16.71
N ALA A 245 11.45 32.96 -16.90
CA ALA A 245 12.32 32.97 -18.06
C ALA A 245 13.21 31.71 -18.14
N GLN A 246 13.72 31.24 -17.00
CA GLN A 246 14.56 30.05 -16.94
C GLN A 246 13.79 28.78 -17.32
N ILE A 247 12.57 28.61 -16.80
CA ILE A 247 11.68 27.49 -17.15
C ILE A 247 11.38 27.48 -18.66
N LEU A 248 11.06 28.65 -19.24
CA LEU A 248 10.80 28.77 -20.68
C LEU A 248 12.02 28.44 -21.53
N ARG A 249 13.22 28.90 -21.13
CA ARG A 249 14.48 28.58 -21.83
C ARG A 249 14.74 27.08 -21.82
N PHE A 250 14.58 26.42 -20.68
CA PHE A 250 14.73 24.98 -20.56
C PHE A 250 13.77 24.22 -21.48
N ARG A 251 12.48 24.62 -21.50
CA ARG A 251 11.46 24.04 -22.40
C ARG A 251 11.82 24.19 -23.87
N GLN A 252 12.30 25.36 -24.28
CA GLN A 252 12.74 25.62 -25.65
C GLN A 252 13.93 24.74 -26.04
N LYS A 253 14.93 24.58 -25.16
CA LYS A 253 16.07 23.68 -25.37
C LYS A 253 15.62 22.23 -25.55
N ARG A 254 14.74 21.71 -24.69
CA ARG A 254 14.19 20.33 -24.83
C ARG A 254 13.40 20.14 -26.13
N THR A 255 12.59 21.13 -26.51
CA THR A 255 11.79 21.05 -27.74
C THR A 255 12.69 21.09 -28.99
N ALA A 256 13.79 21.84 -28.94
CA ALA A 256 14.79 21.87 -30.02
C ALA A 256 15.54 20.53 -30.11
N ALA A 257 16.01 19.98 -28.98
CA ALA A 257 16.70 18.68 -28.93
C ALA A 257 15.81 17.54 -29.48
N ALA A 258 14.54 17.49 -29.07
CA ALA A 258 13.58 16.48 -29.54
C ALA A 258 13.25 16.60 -31.05
N LYS A 259 13.49 17.75 -31.67
CA LYS A 259 13.36 17.93 -33.13
C LYS A 259 14.59 17.45 -33.91
N THR A 260 15.75 17.42 -33.27
CA THR A 260 17.04 17.04 -33.89
C THR A 260 17.28 15.53 -33.85
N GLU A 261 16.64 14.78 -32.94
CA GLU A 261 16.76 13.32 -32.80
C GLU A 261 15.84 12.48 -33.74
N LYS A 262 15.27 13.07 -34.79
CA LYS A 262 14.53 12.26 -35.80
C LYS A 262 15.51 11.47 -36.69
N GLN A 263 15.63 10.16 -36.42
CA GLN A 263 16.20 9.14 -37.32
C GLN A 263 15.22 8.77 -38.47
N PRO A 264 15.70 8.11 -39.56
CA PRO A 264 15.13 8.19 -40.91
C PRO A 264 13.84 7.41 -41.13
N ASP A 265 13.14 7.79 -42.20
CA ASP A 265 11.85 7.31 -42.71
C ASP A 265 11.48 5.85 -42.37
N VAL A 266 10.61 5.70 -41.37
CA VAL A 266 9.65 4.60 -41.32
C VAL A 266 8.32 5.18 -41.77
N LYS A 267 7.75 4.60 -42.85
CA LYS A 267 6.47 5.00 -43.45
C LYS A 267 5.39 5.21 -42.37
N PRO A 268 4.55 6.25 -42.48
CA PRO A 268 3.54 6.56 -41.47
C PRO A 268 2.47 5.46 -41.46
N ALA A 269 2.29 4.81 -40.30
CA ALA A 269 1.06 4.12 -40.00
C ALA A 269 -0.06 5.17 -39.89
N ALA A 270 -1.14 4.95 -40.63
CA ALA A 270 -2.23 5.89 -40.84
C ALA A 270 -2.83 6.46 -39.55
N GLU A 271 -3.18 7.75 -39.61
CA GLU A 271 -3.93 8.49 -38.59
C GLU A 271 -5.26 7.80 -38.26
N ILE A 272 -5.53 7.59 -36.97
CA ILE A 272 -6.87 7.25 -36.48
C ILE A 272 -7.49 8.53 -35.87
N PRO A 273 -8.68 8.97 -36.31
CA PRO A 273 -9.24 10.27 -35.93
C PRO A 273 -9.88 10.25 -34.53
N VAL A 274 -9.74 11.38 -33.85
CA VAL A 274 -10.49 11.74 -32.62
C VAL A 274 -11.99 11.75 -32.92
N LYS A 275 -12.76 10.83 -32.33
CA LYS A 275 -14.23 10.86 -32.36
C LYS A 275 -14.80 11.65 -31.19
N LYS A 276 -15.56 12.69 -31.52
CA LYS A 276 -16.46 13.45 -30.65
C LYS A 276 -17.58 12.56 -30.09
N ASP A 277 -18.02 12.91 -28.88
CA ASP A 277 -19.20 12.39 -28.19
C ASP A 277 -20.42 12.24 -29.11
N LYS A 278 -20.95 11.01 -29.20
CA LYS A 278 -22.37 10.76 -29.50
C LYS A 278 -22.86 9.53 -28.74
N LYS A 279 -24.04 9.71 -28.12
CA LYS A 279 -24.87 8.74 -27.39
C LYS A 279 -24.88 7.35 -28.04
N PRO A 280 -24.89 6.24 -27.27
CA PRO A 280 -25.19 4.93 -27.83
C PRO A 280 -26.71 4.68 -27.76
N ASP A 281 -27.26 4.21 -28.87
CA ASP A 281 -28.39 3.30 -28.84
C ASP A 281 -28.22 2.23 -29.93
N ALA A 282 -28.64 1.02 -29.56
CA ALA A 282 -28.90 -0.22 -30.31
C ALA A 282 -27.83 -0.86 -31.23
N GLY A 283 -27.50 -2.13 -30.95
CA GLY A 283 -27.05 -3.09 -31.98
C GLY A 283 -25.96 -4.08 -31.54
N ALA A 284 -26.37 -5.21 -30.96
CA ALA A 284 -25.57 -6.26 -30.35
C ALA A 284 -24.58 -7.03 -31.26
N ALA A 285 -23.49 -7.54 -30.64
CA ALA A 285 -23.11 -8.96 -30.64
C ALA A 285 -21.95 -9.21 -29.63
N GLU A 286 -22.32 -9.68 -28.44
CA GLU A 286 -21.45 -10.08 -27.32
C GLU A 286 -20.96 -11.54 -27.46
N ILE A 287 -19.75 -11.82 -26.96
CA ILE A 287 -19.29 -13.17 -26.62
C ILE A 287 -19.30 -13.30 -25.09
N ARG A 288 -20.03 -14.32 -24.65
CA ARG A 288 -20.52 -14.62 -23.29
C ARG A 288 -19.42 -14.93 -22.29
N ILE A 289 -19.48 -14.26 -21.13
CA ILE A 289 -19.11 -14.83 -19.84
C ILE A 289 -20.43 -15.06 -19.10
N GLN A 290 -20.72 -16.30 -18.71
CA GLN A 290 -21.95 -16.67 -18.01
C GLN A 290 -21.94 -16.07 -16.59
N GLU A 291 -22.61 -14.93 -16.43
CA GLU A 291 -23.23 -14.54 -15.17
C GLU A 291 -24.69 -15.02 -15.21
N SER A 292 -24.98 -16.11 -14.50
CA SER A 292 -26.33 -16.43 -14.03
C SER A 292 -26.49 -15.74 -12.68
N GLY A 293 -27.50 -14.93 -12.37
CA GLY A 293 -28.75 -14.62 -13.03
C GLY A 293 -29.67 -14.16 -11.89
N ASP A 294 -30.02 -12.87 -11.94
CA ASP A 294 -31.19 -12.15 -11.39
C ASP A 294 -31.83 -12.59 -10.05
N PHE A 295 -32.16 -11.61 -9.20
CA PHE A 295 -33.53 -11.10 -9.13
C PHE A 295 -33.66 -9.90 -8.17
N GLU A 296 -34.47 -8.94 -8.64
CA GLU A 296 -35.33 -8.01 -7.91
C GLU A 296 -34.78 -6.81 -7.13
N THR A 297 -35.23 -5.66 -7.60
CA THR A 297 -35.41 -4.41 -6.90
C THR A 297 -36.00 -4.61 -5.50
N GLU A 298 -35.22 -4.35 -4.45
CA GLU A 298 -35.74 -4.16 -3.10
C GLU A 298 -35.82 -2.66 -2.78
N GLY A 299 -37.04 -2.21 -2.47
CA GLY A 299 -37.29 -0.90 -1.86
C GLY A 299 -36.60 -0.77 -0.51
N GLU A 300 -36.66 0.43 0.05
CA GLU A 300 -36.19 0.72 1.41
C GLU A 300 -36.70 -0.34 2.41
N ILE A 301 -35.78 -1.08 3.04
CA ILE A 301 -36.08 -1.98 4.16
C ILE A 301 -35.46 -1.38 5.44
N PRO A 302 -36.18 -1.35 6.58
CA PRO A 302 -35.79 -0.56 7.74
C PRO A 302 -34.57 -1.11 8.49
N ASP A 303 -33.88 -0.18 9.14
CA ASP A 303 -32.78 -0.35 10.08
C ASP A 303 -33.10 -1.34 11.22
N GLY A 304 -32.12 -2.19 11.55
CA GLY A 304 -31.92 -2.77 12.88
C GLY A 304 -32.90 -3.82 13.41
N GLY A 305 -32.51 -5.09 13.35
CA GLY A 305 -32.57 -6.02 14.49
C GLY A 305 -33.92 -6.47 15.06
N LYS A 306 -35.05 -6.24 14.39
CA LYS A 306 -36.34 -6.82 14.82
C LYS A 306 -36.59 -8.15 14.12
N SER A 307 -36.67 -9.22 14.91
CA SER A 307 -37.11 -10.53 14.43
C SER A 307 -38.48 -10.42 13.73
N ARG A 308 -38.64 -11.14 12.63
CA ARG A 308 -39.88 -11.19 11.85
C ARG A 308 -40.99 -11.83 12.70
N PRO A 309 -42.21 -11.26 12.73
CA PRO A 309 -43.34 -11.88 13.42
C PRO A 309 -43.86 -13.09 12.64
N VAL A 310 -44.37 -14.10 13.35
CA VAL A 310 -44.89 -15.35 12.77
C VAL A 310 -46.11 -15.13 11.86
N SER A 311 -46.85 -14.05 12.05
CA SER A 311 -47.93 -13.62 11.14
C SER A 311 -47.48 -13.50 9.68
N GLY A 312 -46.22 -13.13 9.43
CA GLY A 312 -45.66 -13.05 8.09
C GLY A 312 -45.42 -14.40 7.40
N LEU A 313 -45.55 -15.53 8.12
CA LEU A 313 -45.39 -16.89 7.60
C LEU A 313 -46.69 -17.71 7.64
N CYS A 314 -47.74 -17.18 8.27
CA CYS A 314 -48.98 -17.94 8.44
C CYS A 314 -49.80 -17.98 7.14
N VAL A 315 -50.47 -19.10 6.91
CA VAL A 315 -51.43 -19.28 5.82
C VAL A 315 -52.83 -19.52 6.39
N PRO A 316 -53.88 -18.87 5.85
CA PRO A 316 -55.25 -19.15 6.26
C PRO A 316 -55.63 -20.61 5.96
N GLY A 317 -56.06 -21.34 6.98
CA GLY A 317 -56.57 -22.70 6.85
C GLY A 317 -58.10 -22.75 6.81
N VAL A 318 -58.64 -23.91 6.42
CA VAL A 318 -60.07 -24.20 6.52
C VAL A 318 -60.42 -24.47 7.98
N THR A 319 -61.46 -23.80 8.49
CA THR A 319 -61.93 -23.94 9.87
C THR A 319 -63.30 -24.57 9.94
N PHE A 320 -63.57 -25.35 10.99
CA PHE A 320 -64.87 -26.01 11.22
C PHE A 320 -65.56 -25.44 12.47
N PHE A 321 -66.89 -25.45 12.50
CA PHE A 321 -67.65 -25.22 13.72
C PHE A 321 -67.77 -26.52 14.55
N PRO A 322 -67.99 -26.44 15.87
CA PRO A 322 -68.07 -27.61 16.76
C PRO A 322 -69.10 -28.66 16.33
N ASP A 323 -70.20 -28.23 15.74
CA ASP A 323 -71.32 -29.07 15.29
C ASP A 323 -71.14 -29.66 13.89
N ALA A 324 -70.06 -29.29 13.18
CA ALA A 324 -69.75 -29.83 11.86
C ALA A 324 -69.53 -31.34 11.91
N LYS A 325 -69.98 -32.05 10.87
CA LYS A 325 -69.85 -33.51 10.82
C LYS A 325 -68.40 -33.89 10.53
N ILE A 326 -67.94 -34.95 11.19
CA ILE A 326 -66.60 -35.47 10.95
C ILE A 326 -66.42 -36.05 9.54
N THR A 327 -67.49 -36.53 8.92
CA THR A 327 -67.47 -36.98 7.52
C THR A 327 -67.00 -35.88 6.57
N ASP A 328 -67.37 -34.63 6.84
CA ASP A 328 -67.05 -33.49 5.99
C ASP A 328 -65.56 -33.10 6.17
N ALA A 329 -65.02 -33.24 7.39
CA ALA A 329 -63.59 -33.09 7.67
C ALA A 329 -62.76 -34.19 7.00
N LEU A 330 -63.27 -35.43 7.01
CA LEU A 330 -62.62 -36.57 6.36
C LEU A 330 -62.60 -36.41 4.83
N GLU A 331 -63.70 -35.94 4.24
CA GLU A 331 -63.78 -35.63 2.81
C GLU A 331 -62.81 -34.51 2.43
N LEU A 332 -62.78 -33.41 3.20
CA LEU A 332 -61.82 -32.32 2.99
C LEU A 332 -60.37 -32.81 3.02
N PHE A 333 -60.00 -33.68 3.97
CA PHE A 333 -58.66 -34.25 4.00
C PHE A 333 -58.38 -35.15 2.79
N ARG A 334 -59.35 -35.95 2.33
CA ARG A 334 -59.15 -36.78 1.14
C ARG A 334 -58.95 -35.95 -0.12
N GLU A 335 -59.71 -34.86 -0.27
CA GLU A 335 -59.63 -33.97 -1.43
C GLU A 335 -58.40 -33.04 -1.40
N ASN A 336 -57.91 -32.70 -0.21
CA ASN A 336 -56.78 -31.81 -0.02
C ASN A 336 -55.65 -32.47 0.78
N GLU A 337 -54.71 -33.09 0.08
CA GLU A 337 -53.52 -33.72 0.67
C GLU A 337 -52.62 -32.73 1.42
N LYS A 338 -52.66 -31.43 1.05
CA LYS A 338 -51.87 -30.38 1.71
C LYS A 338 -52.50 -29.91 3.03
N CYS A 339 -53.77 -30.24 3.29
CA CYS A 339 -54.42 -29.94 4.56
C CYS A 339 -54.02 -30.99 5.60
N SER A 340 -53.21 -30.58 6.57
CA SER A 340 -52.71 -31.43 7.66
C SER A 340 -53.47 -31.24 8.98
N LEU A 341 -54.22 -30.14 9.12
CA LEU A 341 -54.91 -29.76 10.35
C LEU A 341 -56.12 -28.87 10.04
N ILE A 342 -57.25 -29.14 10.71
CA ILE A 342 -58.45 -28.30 10.66
C ILE A 342 -58.68 -27.71 12.07
N PRO A 343 -58.58 -26.39 12.26
CA PRO A 343 -58.97 -25.73 13.51
C PRO A 343 -60.50 -25.74 13.67
N VAL A 344 -60.97 -26.05 14.88
CA VAL A 344 -62.38 -25.95 15.27
C VAL A 344 -62.57 -24.61 16.00
N VAL A 345 -63.46 -23.76 15.51
CA VAL A 345 -63.65 -22.39 15.98
C VAL A 345 -65.10 -22.09 16.32
N ASP A 346 -65.35 -21.15 17.23
CA ASP A 346 -66.71 -20.64 17.51
C ASP A 346 -67.15 -19.55 16.50
N ALA A 347 -68.38 -19.04 16.68
CA ALA A 347 -68.92 -17.94 15.87
C ALA A 347 -68.07 -16.64 15.92
N GLY A 348 -67.27 -16.46 16.98
CA GLY A 348 -66.32 -15.36 17.16
C GLY A 348 -64.92 -15.63 16.60
N LYS A 349 -64.71 -16.77 15.91
CA LYS A 349 -63.42 -17.30 15.44
C LYS A 349 -62.43 -17.65 16.55
N THR A 350 -62.90 -17.85 17.78
CA THR A 350 -62.04 -18.33 18.87
C THR A 350 -61.75 -19.80 18.67
N VAL A 351 -60.48 -20.20 18.75
CA VAL A 351 -60.07 -21.60 18.55
C VAL A 351 -60.45 -22.43 19.78
N LEU A 352 -61.30 -23.44 19.57
CA LEU A 352 -61.79 -24.36 20.60
C LEU A 352 -60.98 -25.66 20.65
N GLY A 353 -60.43 -26.08 19.51
CA GLY A 353 -59.62 -27.29 19.38
C GLY A 353 -59.09 -27.44 17.95
N ILE A 354 -58.41 -28.56 17.69
CA ILE A 354 -57.93 -28.92 16.36
C ILE A 354 -58.33 -30.36 16.00
N LEU A 355 -58.45 -30.63 14.70
CA LEU A 355 -58.58 -31.97 14.14
C LEU A 355 -57.31 -32.25 13.31
N PRO A 356 -56.32 -32.99 13.85
CA PRO A 356 -55.15 -33.41 13.10
C PRO A 356 -55.55 -34.47 12.07
N ARG A 357 -55.07 -34.33 10.82
CA ARG A 357 -55.34 -35.27 9.73
C ARG A 357 -55.01 -36.71 10.12
N ARG A 358 -53.84 -36.91 10.74
CA ARG A 358 -53.33 -38.25 11.11
C ARG A 358 -54.25 -38.95 12.10
N SER A 359 -54.58 -38.29 13.21
CA SER A 359 -55.47 -38.83 14.24
C SER A 359 -56.85 -39.19 13.69
N LEU A 360 -57.37 -38.38 12.76
CA LEU A 360 -58.67 -38.62 12.14
C LEU A 360 -58.61 -39.81 11.17
N LEU A 361 -57.63 -39.85 10.27
CA LEU A 361 -57.45 -40.96 9.33
C LEU A 361 -57.19 -42.29 10.05
N ASP A 362 -56.38 -42.29 11.11
CA ASP A 362 -56.11 -43.48 11.93
C ASP A 362 -57.39 -44.00 12.60
N SER A 363 -58.22 -43.09 13.12
CA SER A 363 -59.52 -43.45 13.73
C SER A 363 -60.46 -44.11 12.73
N PHE A 364 -60.57 -43.56 11.52
CA PHE A 364 -61.44 -44.08 10.46
C PHE A 364 -60.88 -45.30 9.72
N GLY A 365 -59.55 -45.50 9.73
CA GLY A 365 -58.86 -46.63 9.12
C GLY A 365 -58.90 -47.92 9.95
N SER A 366 -59.37 -47.86 11.21
CA SER A 366 -59.55 -49.04 12.06
C SER A 366 -60.69 -49.96 11.59
N GLN A 367 -60.66 -51.25 11.96
CA GLN A 367 -61.57 -52.32 11.50
C GLN A 367 -63.08 -51.99 11.63
N TYR A 368 -63.46 -51.09 12.56
CA TYR A 368 -64.84 -50.62 12.74
C TYR A 368 -64.96 -49.08 12.77
N GLY A 369 -63.90 -48.37 12.36
CA GLY A 369 -63.76 -46.92 12.54
C GLY A 369 -64.89 -46.12 11.90
N TYR A 370 -65.20 -46.40 10.64
CA TYR A 370 -66.26 -45.67 9.93
C TYR A 370 -67.63 -45.78 10.63
N SER A 371 -68.01 -46.97 11.09
CA SER A 371 -69.28 -47.19 11.79
C SER A 371 -69.35 -46.51 13.15
N LEU A 372 -68.21 -46.37 13.84
CA LEU A 372 -68.11 -45.76 15.17
C LEU A 372 -68.04 -44.23 15.14
N TYR A 373 -67.41 -43.67 14.10
CA TYR A 373 -67.07 -42.24 14.07
C TYR A 373 -67.88 -41.42 13.05
N SER A 374 -68.57 -42.05 12.08
CA SER A 374 -69.34 -41.33 11.03
C SER A 374 -70.49 -40.45 11.54
N ARG A 375 -71.00 -40.70 12.75
CA ARG A 375 -72.07 -39.89 13.38
C ARG A 375 -71.54 -38.82 14.33
N LYS A 376 -70.23 -38.79 14.57
CA LYS A 376 -69.60 -37.83 15.48
C LYS A 376 -69.44 -36.45 14.84
N ARG A 377 -69.41 -35.43 15.68
CA ARG A 377 -69.18 -34.03 15.33
C ARG A 377 -67.73 -33.62 15.60
N ALA A 378 -67.32 -32.46 15.08
CA ALA A 378 -66.01 -31.89 15.30
C ALA A 378 -65.65 -31.81 16.79
N GLU A 379 -66.60 -31.39 17.63
CA GLU A 379 -66.43 -31.33 19.09
C GLU A 379 -66.17 -32.68 19.76
N ASP A 380 -66.70 -33.78 19.20
CA ASP A 380 -66.56 -35.12 19.78
C ASP A 380 -65.20 -35.78 19.47
N MET A 381 -64.44 -35.20 18.53
CA MET A 381 -63.18 -35.77 18.04
C MET A 381 -62.01 -34.78 18.03
N MET A 382 -62.25 -33.49 18.24
CA MET A 382 -61.19 -32.50 18.33
C MET A 382 -60.34 -32.72 19.58
N THR A 383 -59.05 -32.42 19.46
CA THR A 383 -58.17 -32.32 20.62
C THR A 383 -58.01 -30.86 21.03
N THR A 384 -57.97 -30.63 22.34
CA THR A 384 -57.64 -29.33 22.94
C THR A 384 -56.14 -29.17 23.20
N GLU A 385 -55.36 -30.23 23.01
CA GLU A 385 -53.90 -30.20 23.11
C GLU A 385 -53.29 -29.75 21.77
N PHE A 386 -53.05 -28.45 21.63
CA PHE A 386 -52.39 -27.86 20.47
C PHE A 386 -51.54 -26.65 20.85
N LEU A 387 -50.57 -26.32 20.00
CA LEU A 387 -49.77 -25.11 20.18
C LEU A 387 -50.42 -23.95 19.44
N ALA A 388 -50.82 -22.93 20.20
CA ALA A 388 -51.25 -21.64 19.68
C ALA A 388 -50.19 -20.58 19.98
N VAL A 389 -49.87 -19.74 19.00
CA VAL A 389 -48.89 -18.66 19.13
C VAL A 389 -49.52 -17.36 18.64
N ASP A 390 -49.21 -16.24 19.32
CA ASP A 390 -49.71 -14.93 18.93
C ASP A 390 -49.05 -14.44 17.62
N ALA A 391 -49.81 -13.73 16.81
CA ALA A 391 -49.41 -13.22 15.49
C ALA A 391 -48.12 -12.37 15.52
N ASP A 392 -47.89 -11.65 16.63
CA ASP A 392 -46.75 -10.75 16.81
C ASP A 392 -45.52 -11.45 17.43
N GLU A 393 -45.63 -12.74 17.75
CA GLU A 393 -44.54 -13.49 18.35
C GLU A 393 -43.37 -13.67 17.34
N PRO A 394 -42.10 -13.55 17.77
CA PRO A 394 -40.93 -13.82 16.93
C PRO A 394 -40.87 -15.26 16.42
N VAL A 395 -40.41 -15.44 15.17
CA VAL A 395 -40.27 -16.76 14.53
C VAL A 395 -39.36 -17.70 15.32
N GLU A 396 -38.28 -17.22 15.94
CA GLU A 396 -37.37 -18.04 16.73
C GLU A 396 -38.03 -18.58 18.00
N LYS A 397 -38.87 -17.77 18.65
CA LYS A 397 -39.61 -18.18 19.83
C LYS A 397 -40.71 -19.19 19.48
N ALA A 398 -41.42 -18.98 18.37
CA ALA A 398 -42.39 -19.96 17.87
C ALA A 398 -41.73 -21.28 17.47
N ALA A 399 -40.55 -21.25 16.82
CA ALA A 399 -39.78 -22.43 16.47
C ALA A 399 -39.32 -23.20 17.72
N ALA A 400 -38.79 -22.49 18.73
CA ALA A 400 -38.39 -23.10 20.00
C ALA A 400 -39.56 -23.82 20.69
N LEU A 401 -40.72 -23.16 20.79
CA LEU A 401 -41.95 -23.75 21.33
C LEU A 401 -42.41 -24.96 20.53
N ALA A 402 -42.30 -24.90 19.20
CA ALA A 402 -42.69 -26.00 18.31
C ALA A 402 -41.80 -27.22 18.48
N THR A 403 -40.48 -27.02 18.60
CA THR A 403 -39.48 -28.09 18.77
C THR A 403 -39.47 -28.71 20.16
N ALA A 404 -40.02 -28.03 21.17
CA ALA A 404 -40.15 -28.55 22.52
C ALA A 404 -41.33 -29.54 22.70
N ARG A 405 -42.14 -29.75 21.66
CA ARG A 405 -43.30 -30.66 21.68
C ARG A 405 -42.87 -32.13 21.63
N SER A 406 -43.76 -33.03 22.05
CA SER A 406 -43.53 -34.48 21.95
C SER A 406 -43.52 -34.95 20.49
N GLU A 407 -42.86 -36.08 20.19
CA GLU A 407 -42.78 -36.63 18.83
C GLU A 407 -44.16 -36.80 18.15
N LYS A 408 -45.20 -37.06 18.94
CA LYS A 408 -46.57 -37.26 18.45
C LYS A 408 -47.19 -35.98 17.87
N THR A 409 -46.82 -34.81 18.38
CA THR A 409 -47.39 -33.50 17.98
C THR A 409 -46.37 -32.58 17.32
N LEU A 410 -45.10 -32.99 17.24
CA LEU A 410 -44.00 -32.22 16.66
C LEU A 410 -44.26 -31.78 15.22
N TYR A 411 -44.91 -32.63 14.42
CA TYR A 411 -45.23 -32.37 13.01
C TYR A 411 -46.56 -31.66 12.78
N ASP A 412 -47.38 -31.49 13.82
CA ASP A 412 -48.65 -30.79 13.67
C ASP A 412 -48.41 -29.29 13.43
N PRO A 413 -49.12 -28.66 12.48
CA PRO A 413 -49.08 -27.21 12.30
C PRO A 413 -49.41 -26.45 13.58
N ILE A 414 -48.84 -25.27 13.69
CA ILE A 414 -49.03 -24.36 14.82
C ILE A 414 -50.16 -23.40 14.46
N VAL A 415 -51.08 -23.19 15.39
CA VAL A 415 -52.22 -22.29 15.19
C VAL A 415 -51.79 -20.86 15.54
N ILE A 416 -52.00 -19.94 14.61
CA ILE A 416 -51.68 -18.53 14.81
C ILE A 416 -52.94 -17.77 15.18
N VAL A 417 -52.87 -17.01 16.27
CA VAL A 417 -53.99 -16.26 16.82
C VAL A 417 -53.65 -14.79 17.02
N SER A 418 -54.66 -13.94 17.03
CA SER A 418 -54.55 -12.56 17.52
C SER A 418 -55.63 -12.34 18.57
N GLY A 419 -55.23 -12.17 19.84
CA GLY A 419 -56.18 -12.02 20.94
C GLY A 419 -57.22 -13.16 21.03
N LYS A 420 -56.75 -14.42 20.85
CA LYS A 420 -57.51 -15.69 20.76
C LYS A 420 -58.29 -15.98 19.47
N LYS A 421 -58.40 -15.00 18.55
CA LYS A 421 -59.06 -15.23 17.26
C LYS A 421 -58.11 -15.92 16.29
N TYR A 422 -58.61 -16.94 15.59
CA TYR A 422 -57.87 -17.65 14.56
C TYR A 422 -57.46 -16.71 13.42
N LEU A 423 -56.16 -16.75 13.08
CA LEU A 423 -55.57 -16.01 11.96
C LEU A 423 -55.14 -16.96 10.83
N GLY A 424 -54.50 -18.08 11.19
CA GLY A 424 -53.92 -19.01 10.23
C GLY A 424 -53.18 -20.16 10.90
N ILE A 425 -52.46 -20.95 10.11
CA ILE A 425 -51.53 -21.97 10.58
C ILE A 425 -50.14 -21.75 9.98
N VAL A 426 -49.10 -22.24 10.64
CA VAL A 426 -47.73 -22.31 10.13
C VAL A 426 -47.16 -23.69 10.39
N THR A 427 -46.41 -24.27 9.44
CA THR A 427 -45.76 -25.57 9.68
C THR A 427 -44.41 -25.36 10.37
N VAL A 428 -43.94 -26.38 11.09
CA VAL A 428 -42.59 -26.34 11.72
C VAL A 428 -41.51 -26.22 10.65
N LYS A 429 -41.71 -26.84 9.48
CA LYS A 429 -40.81 -26.71 8.34
C LYS A 429 -40.67 -25.26 7.90
N ASP A 430 -41.79 -24.54 7.74
CA ASP A 430 -41.76 -23.14 7.29
C ASP A 430 -41.08 -22.21 8.30
N LEU A 431 -41.22 -22.49 9.61
CA LEU A 431 -40.50 -21.76 10.66
C LEU A 431 -38.98 -22.00 10.59
N LEU A 432 -38.55 -23.25 10.46
CA LEU A 432 -37.13 -23.60 10.37
C LEU A 432 -36.49 -23.09 9.08
N ASP A 433 -37.16 -23.25 7.94
CA ASP A 433 -36.71 -22.74 6.64
C ASP A 433 -36.56 -21.20 6.70
N SER A 434 -37.47 -20.50 7.38
CA SER A 434 -37.35 -19.05 7.56
C SER A 434 -36.12 -18.65 8.39
N ILE A 435 -35.77 -19.38 9.44
CA ILE A 435 -34.59 -19.07 10.28
C ILE A 435 -33.30 -19.32 9.49
N VAL A 436 -33.21 -20.48 8.84
CA VAL A 436 -32.03 -20.89 8.07
C VAL A 436 -31.77 -19.93 6.91
N ASN A 437 -32.82 -19.53 6.17
CA ASN A 437 -32.66 -18.64 5.02
C ASN A 437 -32.16 -17.25 5.44
N VAL A 438 -32.65 -16.70 6.55
CA VAL A 438 -32.18 -15.40 7.07
C VAL A 438 -30.71 -15.48 7.49
N GLU A 439 -30.32 -16.50 8.25
CA GLU A 439 -28.92 -16.64 8.71
C GLU A 439 -27.94 -16.87 7.55
N VAL A 440 -28.32 -17.68 6.56
CA VAL A 440 -27.49 -17.93 5.37
C VAL A 440 -27.35 -16.65 4.54
N MET A 441 -28.42 -15.86 4.36
CA MET A 441 -28.35 -14.59 3.64
C MET A 441 -27.43 -13.57 4.33
N ASP A 442 -27.52 -13.45 5.66
CA ASP A 442 -26.68 -12.53 6.43
C ASP A 442 -25.20 -12.92 6.37
N ARG A 443 -24.87 -14.21 6.57
CA ARG A 443 -23.50 -14.70 6.44
C ARG A 443 -22.96 -14.54 5.02
N THR A 444 -23.78 -14.79 4.00
CA THR A 444 -23.39 -14.64 2.58
C THR A 444 -23.08 -13.17 2.25
N LYS A 445 -23.88 -12.23 2.77
CA LYS A 445 -23.62 -10.79 2.66
C LYS A 445 -22.31 -10.40 3.36
N GLU A 446 -22.08 -10.89 4.58
CA GLU A 446 -20.86 -10.60 5.34
C GLU A 446 -19.60 -11.12 4.64
N ILE A 447 -19.62 -12.37 4.18
CA ILE A 447 -18.51 -12.99 3.44
C ILE A 447 -18.24 -12.22 2.14
N SER A 448 -19.30 -11.88 1.39
CA SER A 448 -19.15 -11.11 0.15
C SER A 448 -18.52 -9.74 0.40
N ARG A 449 -18.92 -9.07 1.49
CA ARG A 449 -18.32 -7.80 1.90
C ARG A 449 -16.84 -7.96 2.27
N LYS A 450 -16.50 -8.97 3.09
CA LYS A 450 -15.10 -9.26 3.48
C LYS A 450 -14.23 -9.62 2.28
N ASN A 451 -14.72 -10.46 1.37
CA ASN A 451 -14.00 -10.84 0.14
C ASN A 451 -13.73 -9.64 -0.77
N ARG A 452 -14.70 -8.72 -0.90
CA ARG A 452 -14.51 -7.48 -1.67
C ARG A 452 -13.40 -6.62 -1.06
N LEU A 453 -13.40 -6.48 0.26
CA LEU A 453 -12.38 -5.72 0.99
C LEU A 453 -11.00 -6.37 0.84
N LEU A 454 -10.92 -7.69 0.97
CA LEU A 454 -9.66 -8.44 0.83
C LEU A 454 -9.09 -8.33 -0.58
N ARG A 455 -9.92 -8.42 -1.62
CA ARG A 455 -9.48 -8.21 -3.01
C ARG A 455 -8.99 -6.79 -3.26
N GLN A 456 -9.64 -5.78 -2.67
CA GLN A 456 -9.16 -4.40 -2.73
C GLN A 456 -7.80 -4.26 -2.05
N GLN A 457 -7.60 -4.90 -0.90
CA GLN A 457 -6.35 -4.87 -0.17
C GLN A 457 -5.23 -5.63 -0.89
N GLN A 458 -5.53 -6.77 -1.53
CA GLN A 458 -4.58 -7.47 -2.39
C GLN A 458 -4.16 -6.62 -3.59
N ALA A 459 -5.11 -5.97 -4.26
CA ALA A 459 -4.81 -5.08 -5.38
C ALA A 459 -3.97 -3.86 -4.97
N MET A 460 -4.16 -3.33 -3.75
CA MET A 460 -3.29 -2.30 -3.20
C MET A 460 -1.89 -2.84 -2.92
N ASN A 461 -1.77 -3.96 -2.21
CA ASN A 461 -0.47 -4.57 -1.89
C ASN A 461 0.34 -4.92 -3.15
N GLU A 462 -0.30 -5.44 -4.19
CA GLU A 462 0.35 -5.74 -5.47
C GLU A 462 0.90 -4.47 -6.14
N ARG A 463 0.14 -3.37 -6.09
CA ARG A 463 0.62 -2.06 -6.58
C ARG A 463 1.77 -1.55 -5.75
N ASP A 464 1.69 -1.62 -4.43
CA ASP A 464 2.75 -1.19 -3.50
C ASP A 464 4.06 -1.95 -3.74
N LEU A 465 3.94 -3.25 -3.97
CA LEU A 465 5.07 -4.12 -4.23
C LEU A 465 5.70 -3.84 -5.60
N HIS A 466 4.87 -3.62 -6.63
CA HIS A 466 5.34 -3.21 -7.95
C HIS A 466 5.98 -1.81 -7.96
N MET A 467 5.45 -0.90 -7.15
CA MET A 467 6.01 0.44 -6.94
C MET A 467 7.41 0.36 -6.29
N ALA A 468 7.53 -0.42 -5.21
CA ALA A 468 8.81 -0.62 -4.53
C ALA A 468 9.86 -1.27 -5.45
N GLU A 469 9.45 -2.21 -6.31
CA GLU A 469 10.31 -2.82 -7.34
C GLU A 469 10.86 -1.78 -8.30
N MET A 470 9.99 -0.93 -8.87
CA MET A 470 10.42 0.10 -9.82
C MET A 470 11.39 1.09 -9.20
N VAL A 471 11.12 1.53 -7.96
CA VAL A 471 11.99 2.43 -7.21
C VAL A 471 13.34 1.78 -6.97
N GLN A 472 13.38 0.53 -6.51
CA GLN A 472 14.64 -0.13 -6.22
C GLN A 472 15.48 -0.35 -7.49
N LYS A 473 14.86 -0.74 -8.61
CA LYS A 473 15.57 -0.90 -9.89
C LYS A 473 16.20 0.39 -10.39
N SER A 474 15.61 1.57 -10.13
CA SER A 474 16.21 2.84 -10.56
C SER A 474 17.46 3.21 -9.77
N PHE A 475 17.59 2.72 -8.52
CA PHE A 475 18.78 2.97 -7.69
C PHE A 475 19.98 2.10 -8.04
N TYR A 476 19.79 0.95 -8.67
CA TYR A 476 20.91 0.04 -8.98
C TYR A 476 21.55 0.35 -10.34
N PRO A 477 22.89 0.30 -10.44
CA PRO A 477 23.59 0.59 -11.69
C PRO A 477 23.21 -0.45 -12.75
N ALA A 478 22.77 0.04 -13.92
CA ALA A 478 22.35 -0.80 -15.04
C ALA A 478 23.53 -1.40 -15.84
N LYS A 479 24.75 -0.88 -15.66
CA LYS A 479 25.96 -1.32 -16.37
C LYS A 479 27.14 -1.36 -15.42
N ALA A 480 28.02 -2.34 -15.65
CA ALA A 480 29.26 -2.44 -14.91
C ALA A 480 30.17 -1.26 -15.30
N PRO A 481 30.84 -0.61 -14.33
CA PRO A 481 31.82 0.41 -14.63
C PRO A 481 33.06 -0.21 -15.29
N ALA A 482 33.79 0.59 -16.07
CA ALA A 482 35.02 0.19 -16.73
C ALA A 482 36.16 1.17 -16.38
N GLY A 483 37.41 0.68 -16.38
CA GLY A 483 38.61 1.49 -16.21
C GLY A 483 39.43 1.14 -14.97
N GLY A 484 40.53 1.85 -14.74
CA GLY A 484 41.39 1.65 -13.56
C GLY A 484 42.23 0.36 -13.57
N GLY A 485 42.36 -0.31 -14.72
CA GLY A 485 43.05 -1.61 -14.85
C GLY A 485 42.24 -2.81 -14.37
N TRP A 486 40.92 -2.64 -14.16
CA TRP A 486 40.00 -3.69 -13.74
C TRP A 486 38.82 -3.80 -14.70
N GLU A 487 38.47 -5.03 -15.05
CA GLU A 487 37.19 -5.38 -15.66
C GLU A 487 36.19 -5.76 -14.58
N CYS A 488 34.95 -5.34 -14.75
CA CYS A 488 33.84 -5.65 -13.85
C CYS A 488 32.70 -6.26 -14.65
N ALA A 489 32.12 -7.33 -14.13
CA ALA A 489 30.87 -7.91 -14.59
C ALA A 489 30.02 -8.25 -13.37
N PHE A 490 28.69 -8.15 -13.49
CA PHE A 490 27.81 -8.54 -12.40
C PHE A 490 26.50 -9.13 -12.91
N LEU A 491 25.89 -9.95 -12.08
CA LEU A 491 24.54 -10.49 -12.22
C LEU A 491 23.76 -10.08 -10.97
N PHE A 492 22.55 -9.57 -11.19
CA PHE A 492 21.60 -9.28 -10.12
C PHE A 492 20.24 -9.84 -10.52
N GLN A 493 19.73 -10.78 -9.75
CA GLN A 493 18.47 -11.45 -9.97
C GLN A 493 17.70 -11.55 -8.64
N PRO A 494 16.74 -10.64 -8.39
CA PRO A 494 15.96 -10.67 -7.16
C PRO A 494 14.98 -11.86 -7.13
N MET A 495 14.74 -12.43 -5.95
CA MET A 495 13.82 -13.55 -5.70
C MET A 495 12.36 -13.10 -5.68
N ALA A 496 12.12 -11.89 -5.16
CA ALA A 496 10.80 -11.27 -5.11
C ALA A 496 10.82 -9.92 -5.87
N SER A 497 9.70 -9.19 -5.83
CA SER A 497 9.64 -7.87 -6.47
C SER A 497 10.61 -6.86 -5.83
N VAL A 498 11.02 -7.06 -4.58
CA VAL A 498 11.95 -6.18 -3.87
C VAL A 498 13.04 -7.03 -3.22
N SER A 499 14.29 -6.65 -3.47
CA SER A 499 15.49 -7.34 -3.03
C SER A 499 16.01 -6.85 -1.67
N GLY A 500 16.49 -7.77 -0.84
CA GLY A 500 17.35 -7.49 0.32
C GLY A 500 18.81 -7.26 -0.06
N ASP A 501 19.28 -7.84 -1.17
CA ASP A 501 20.62 -7.60 -1.71
C ASP A 501 20.81 -6.14 -2.15
N VAL A 502 21.96 -5.59 -1.79
CA VAL A 502 22.40 -4.23 -2.12
C VAL A 502 23.80 -4.25 -2.69
N TYR A 503 23.94 -3.86 -3.95
CA TYR A 503 25.25 -3.69 -4.56
C TYR A 503 25.46 -2.26 -5.07
N ASP A 504 26.72 -1.85 -5.05
CA ASP A 504 27.13 -0.60 -5.67
C ASP A 504 28.58 -0.64 -6.15
N PHE A 505 28.89 0.26 -7.08
CA PHE A 505 30.24 0.42 -7.60
C PHE A 505 30.75 1.83 -7.37
N TYR A 506 31.99 1.92 -6.87
CA TYR A 506 32.63 3.18 -6.55
C TYR A 506 33.51 3.61 -7.73
N CYS A 507 33.43 4.89 -8.09
CA CYS A 507 34.30 5.52 -9.08
C CYS A 507 35.12 6.65 -8.44
N ASP A 508 36.29 6.91 -9.00
CA ASP A 508 37.13 8.03 -8.61
C ASP A 508 36.61 9.37 -9.15
N ASP A 509 37.24 10.50 -8.78
CA ASP A 509 36.77 11.83 -9.22
C ASP A 509 36.96 12.05 -10.73
N SER A 510 37.76 11.19 -11.38
CA SER A 510 37.93 11.13 -12.83
C SER A 510 37.00 10.11 -13.50
N GLY A 511 36.13 9.45 -12.72
CA GLY A 511 35.18 8.46 -13.20
C GLY A 511 35.75 7.05 -13.37
N GLN A 512 36.97 6.76 -12.91
CA GLN A 512 37.56 5.42 -13.00
C GLN A 512 37.06 4.51 -11.88
N PHE A 513 36.81 3.24 -12.18
CA PHE A 513 36.42 2.25 -11.19
C PHE A 513 37.44 2.14 -10.04
N CYS A 514 36.97 2.20 -8.79
CA CYS A 514 37.82 2.12 -7.59
C CYS A 514 37.30 1.15 -6.52
N GLY A 515 36.23 0.40 -6.77
CA GLY A 515 35.77 -0.63 -5.83
C GLY A 515 34.33 -1.07 -6.03
N ALA A 516 33.95 -2.11 -5.31
CA ALA A 516 32.58 -2.64 -5.29
C ALA A 516 32.17 -2.94 -3.85
N ALA A 517 30.88 -2.87 -3.57
CA ALA A 517 30.31 -3.40 -2.34
C ALA A 517 29.09 -4.25 -2.63
N LEU A 518 28.93 -5.26 -1.79
CA LEU A 518 27.77 -6.10 -1.71
C LEU A 518 27.34 -6.16 -0.24
N PHE A 519 26.09 -5.82 0.02
CA PHE A 519 25.46 -5.97 1.33
C PHE A 519 24.20 -6.81 1.16
N ASP A 520 23.82 -7.48 2.22
CA ASP A 520 22.53 -8.17 2.30
C ASP A 520 21.80 -7.68 3.55
N VAL A 521 20.51 -7.35 3.38
CA VAL A 521 19.62 -6.86 4.42
C VAL A 521 18.80 -8.02 4.92
N SER A 522 18.85 -8.29 6.23
CA SER A 522 18.09 -9.37 6.84
C SER A 522 16.58 -9.27 6.54
N GLY A 523 15.98 -10.36 6.07
CA GLY A 523 14.53 -10.45 5.78
C GLY A 523 14.14 -10.04 4.36
N HIS A 524 12.89 -10.29 3.97
CA HIS A 524 12.43 -10.11 2.59
C HIS A 524 11.25 -9.12 2.46
N GLY A 525 11.13 -8.47 1.29
CA GLY A 525 10.00 -7.61 0.92
C GLY A 525 10.30 -6.11 1.02
N VAL A 526 9.23 -5.30 1.05
CA VAL A 526 9.34 -3.82 0.95
C VAL A 526 10.24 -3.21 2.04
N ALA A 527 10.17 -3.76 3.25
CA ALA A 527 10.96 -3.25 4.38
C ALA A 527 12.47 -3.44 4.18
N SER A 528 12.92 -4.62 3.76
CA SER A 528 14.34 -4.88 3.52
C SER A 528 14.87 -4.10 2.32
N GLY A 529 14.12 -4.00 1.22
CA GLY A 529 14.58 -3.20 0.08
C GLY A 529 14.63 -1.70 0.31
N LEU A 530 13.74 -1.14 1.14
CA LEU A 530 13.84 0.26 1.56
C LEU A 530 15.06 0.51 2.45
N VAL A 531 15.36 -0.41 3.37
CA VAL A 531 16.62 -0.39 4.13
C VAL A 531 17.81 -0.54 3.18
N GLY A 532 17.66 -1.33 2.11
CA GLY A 532 18.68 -1.49 1.09
C GLY A 532 19.00 -0.19 0.34
N ILE A 533 17.97 0.56 -0.07
CA ILE A 533 18.14 1.89 -0.70
C ILE A 533 18.81 2.89 0.24
N LEU A 534 18.38 2.94 1.51
CA LEU A 534 19.01 3.78 2.53
C LEU A 534 20.48 3.41 2.73
N SER A 535 20.76 2.11 2.81
CA SER A 535 22.10 1.57 2.99
C SER A 535 22.99 1.92 1.81
N LYS A 536 22.47 1.82 0.58
CA LYS A 536 23.18 2.27 -0.61
C LYS A 536 23.55 3.75 -0.54
N TYR A 537 22.58 4.62 -0.20
CA TYR A 537 22.81 6.06 -0.04
C TYR A 537 23.93 6.37 0.97
N LEU A 538 23.86 5.75 2.15
CA LEU A 538 24.83 5.96 3.21
C LEU A 538 26.20 5.36 2.87
N ALA A 539 26.23 4.21 2.19
CA ALA A 539 27.46 3.59 1.72
C ALA A 539 28.17 4.50 0.70
N ALA A 540 27.44 5.08 -0.25
CA ALA A 540 28.00 6.04 -1.20
C ALA A 540 28.66 7.23 -0.49
N GLN A 541 28.04 7.79 0.56
CA GLN A 541 28.65 8.86 1.35
C GLN A 541 29.91 8.41 2.11
N ALA A 542 29.87 7.23 2.72
CA ALA A 542 30.95 6.74 3.56
C ALA A 542 32.19 6.35 2.74
N PHE A 543 32.00 5.67 1.61
CA PHE A 543 33.08 5.05 0.84
C PHE A 543 33.62 5.95 -0.28
N SER A 544 32.78 6.75 -0.95
CA SER A 544 33.23 7.64 -2.04
C SER A 544 33.97 8.88 -1.53
N GLY A 545 33.56 9.45 -0.39
CA GLY A 545 34.14 10.70 0.16
C GLY A 545 35.42 10.53 1.00
N SER A 546 35.85 9.30 1.31
CA SER A 546 36.93 9.02 2.28
C SER A 546 38.04 8.10 1.75
N ARG A 547 38.47 8.27 0.49
CA ARG A 547 39.43 7.34 -0.19
C ARG A 547 40.81 7.16 0.46
N LYS A 548 41.26 8.10 1.31
CA LYS A 548 42.54 8.00 2.03
C LYS A 548 42.41 7.32 3.41
N LYS A 549 41.20 7.00 3.84
CA LYS A 549 40.95 6.38 5.15
C LYS A 549 40.85 4.87 5.02
N ASP A 550 41.27 4.20 6.08
CA ASP A 550 41.15 2.74 6.22
C ASP A 550 39.69 2.30 6.00
N LEU A 551 39.48 1.17 5.30
CA LEU A 551 38.15 0.69 4.96
C LEU A 551 37.31 0.36 6.20
N SER A 552 37.90 -0.18 7.27
CA SER A 552 37.18 -0.45 8.52
C SER A 552 36.69 0.84 9.18
N ALA A 553 37.46 1.92 9.11
CA ALA A 553 37.04 3.23 9.58
C ALA A 553 35.92 3.85 8.73
N CYS A 554 35.92 3.58 7.42
CA CYS A 554 34.80 3.97 6.54
C CYS A 554 33.54 3.17 6.89
N LEU A 555 33.70 1.87 7.14
CA LEU A 555 32.61 0.98 7.54
C LEU A 555 32.00 1.36 8.89
N GLY A 556 32.81 1.77 9.89
CA GLY A 556 32.29 2.27 11.17
C GLY A 556 31.49 3.56 11.02
N LYS A 557 31.90 4.48 10.13
CA LYS A 557 31.09 5.66 9.80
C LYS A 557 29.77 5.30 9.15
N PHE A 558 29.81 4.36 8.20
CA PHE A 558 28.62 3.82 7.56
C PHE A 558 27.69 3.19 8.60
N ASN A 559 28.20 2.34 9.48
CA ASN A 559 27.45 1.69 10.55
C ASN A 559 26.78 2.71 11.48
N SER A 560 27.52 3.72 11.94
CA SER A 560 26.98 4.78 12.79
C SER A 560 25.87 5.56 12.11
N ALA A 561 26.04 5.92 10.84
CA ALA A 561 25.01 6.62 10.07
C ALA A 561 23.78 5.73 9.82
N LEU A 562 23.99 4.44 9.53
CA LEU A 562 22.93 3.46 9.30
C LEU A 562 22.11 3.22 10.57
N THR A 563 22.76 2.95 11.71
CA THR A 563 22.09 2.75 13.00
C THR A 563 21.25 3.96 13.39
N LYS A 564 21.75 5.18 13.14
CA LYS A 564 20.99 6.41 13.38
C LYS A 564 19.81 6.58 12.43
N ALA A 565 20.01 6.35 11.13
CA ALA A 565 19.00 6.59 10.10
C ALA A 565 17.90 5.51 10.09
N LYS A 566 18.25 4.25 10.40
CA LYS A 566 17.31 3.13 10.50
C LYS A 566 16.34 3.28 11.67
N GLY A 567 16.75 3.92 12.76
CA GLY A 567 15.92 4.14 13.93
C GLY A 567 15.51 2.82 14.60
N MET A 568 14.19 2.59 14.74
CA MET A 568 13.61 1.42 15.43
C MET A 568 13.42 0.19 14.53
N VAL A 569 13.77 0.25 13.25
CA VAL A 569 13.60 -0.88 12.33
C VAL A 569 14.58 -1.99 12.73
N GLU A 570 14.11 -3.23 12.88
CA GLU A 570 14.93 -4.33 13.44
C GLU A 570 15.95 -4.92 12.45
N ASN A 571 15.79 -4.70 11.15
CA ASN A 571 16.64 -5.28 10.10
C ASN A 571 18.12 -4.93 10.28
N TYR A 572 19.02 -5.91 10.23
CA TYR A 572 20.47 -5.69 10.21
C TYR A 572 21.04 -5.99 8.83
N LEU A 573 22.30 -5.64 8.62
CA LEU A 573 22.99 -5.87 7.35
C LEU A 573 24.23 -6.74 7.55
N THR A 574 24.49 -7.61 6.59
CA THR A 574 25.83 -8.14 6.33
C THR A 574 26.43 -7.41 5.13
N GLY A 575 27.75 -7.38 4.99
CA GLY A 575 28.33 -6.96 3.71
C GLY A 575 29.83 -7.15 3.54
N ALA A 576 30.24 -7.14 2.29
CA ALA A 576 31.62 -7.19 1.83
C ALA A 576 31.92 -5.95 0.98
N VAL A 577 32.99 -5.24 1.32
CA VAL A 577 33.42 -4.03 0.60
C VAL A 577 34.85 -4.19 0.11
N ILE A 578 35.05 -3.99 -1.18
CA ILE A 578 36.37 -4.01 -1.83
C ILE A 578 36.68 -2.63 -2.38
N ARG A 579 37.91 -2.16 -2.14
CA ARG A 579 38.48 -0.99 -2.78
C ARG A 579 39.71 -1.42 -3.58
N VAL A 580 39.78 -0.97 -4.83
CA VAL A 580 40.90 -1.25 -5.72
C VAL A 580 41.58 0.04 -6.17
N ASN A 581 42.90 0.00 -6.27
CA ASN A 581 43.70 1.08 -6.83
C ASN A 581 44.92 0.48 -7.54
N LYS A 582 44.90 0.48 -8.88
CA LYS A 582 45.88 -0.26 -9.69
C LYS A 582 45.91 -1.72 -9.25
N GLN A 583 47.06 -2.23 -8.81
CA GLN A 583 47.21 -3.59 -8.29
C GLN A 583 46.80 -3.74 -6.82
N ALA A 584 46.66 -2.67 -6.05
CA ALA A 584 46.34 -2.75 -4.63
C ALA A 584 44.87 -3.07 -4.42
N VAL A 585 44.58 -4.03 -3.54
CA VAL A 585 43.23 -4.44 -3.14
C VAL A 585 43.11 -4.31 -1.63
N GLU A 586 42.13 -3.53 -1.18
CA GLU A 586 41.69 -3.47 0.21
C GLU A 586 40.31 -4.12 0.34
N TYR A 587 40.09 -4.88 1.42
CA TYR A 587 38.85 -5.61 1.66
C TYR A 587 38.47 -5.55 3.14
N VAL A 588 37.17 -5.39 3.40
CA VAL A 588 36.58 -5.51 4.73
C VAL A 588 35.28 -6.29 4.65
N ASN A 589 35.00 -7.13 5.64
CA ASN A 589 33.81 -7.99 5.71
C ASN A 589 33.10 -7.84 7.06
N ALA A 590 31.81 -7.57 7.00
CA ALA A 590 30.87 -7.47 8.11
C ALA A 590 29.90 -8.65 8.09
N GLY A 591 30.39 -9.84 8.42
CA GLY A 591 29.59 -11.06 8.55
C GLY A 591 28.93 -11.56 7.26
N HIS A 592 29.45 -11.18 6.08
CA HIS A 592 28.96 -11.62 4.76
C HIS A 592 29.77 -12.80 4.22
N THR A 593 29.34 -13.36 3.10
CA THR A 593 30.08 -14.39 2.35
C THR A 593 31.52 -13.94 2.06
N ASP A 594 32.43 -14.92 1.99
CA ASP A 594 33.83 -14.64 1.71
C ASP A 594 34.07 -14.32 0.24
N VAL A 595 34.92 -13.32 -0.01
CA VAL A 595 35.39 -13.04 -1.37
C VAL A 595 36.38 -14.12 -1.80
N LEU A 596 36.08 -14.82 -2.89
CA LEU A 596 36.99 -15.82 -3.47
C LEU A 596 37.97 -15.16 -4.45
N VAL A 597 39.21 -15.63 -4.43
CA VAL A 597 40.29 -15.14 -5.30
C VAL A 597 40.83 -16.28 -6.13
N LYS A 598 40.86 -16.10 -7.45
CA LYS A 598 41.57 -16.96 -8.41
C LYS A 598 42.84 -16.25 -8.84
N ASN A 599 44.01 -16.83 -8.54
CA ASN A 599 45.30 -16.24 -8.91
C ASN A 599 45.66 -16.55 -10.38
N GLY A 600 46.18 -15.55 -11.10
CA GLY A 600 46.38 -15.58 -12.56
C GLY A 600 47.64 -16.29 -13.08
N ASN A 601 48.20 -17.32 -12.42
CA ASN A 601 49.45 -17.94 -12.88
C ASN A 601 49.40 -19.47 -13.12
N ALA A 602 49.99 -19.84 -14.28
CA ALA A 602 50.28 -21.14 -14.89
C ALA A 602 49.11 -21.98 -15.46
N PRO A 603 49.22 -22.48 -16.72
CA PRO A 603 48.20 -23.32 -17.33
C PRO A 603 48.12 -24.67 -16.60
N GLY A 604 46.93 -24.99 -16.05
CA GLY A 604 46.61 -26.35 -15.61
C GLY A 604 46.27 -26.55 -14.13
N LYS A 605 46.33 -25.52 -13.26
CA LYS A 605 45.73 -25.54 -11.91
C LYS A 605 45.67 -24.13 -11.32
N SER A 606 44.64 -23.36 -11.67
CA SER A 606 44.35 -22.11 -10.96
C SER A 606 43.94 -22.44 -9.53
N THR A 607 44.64 -21.88 -8.54
CA THR A 607 44.26 -22.03 -7.13
C THR A 607 43.23 -20.98 -6.76
N VAL A 608 42.17 -21.42 -6.08
CA VAL A 608 41.14 -20.55 -5.49
C VAL A 608 41.32 -20.53 -3.98
N SER A 609 41.27 -19.35 -3.38
CA SER A 609 41.40 -19.14 -1.93
C SER A 609 40.50 -18.02 -1.45
N VAL A 610 40.21 -17.98 -0.14
CA VAL A 610 39.52 -16.84 0.48
C VAL A 610 40.43 -15.62 0.60
N LEU A 611 39.95 -14.45 0.17
CA LEU A 611 40.63 -13.17 0.35
C LEU A 611 40.76 -12.85 1.84
N GLY A 612 41.99 -12.74 2.36
CA GLY A 612 42.25 -12.56 3.79
C GLY A 612 42.56 -13.85 4.57
N GLY A 613 42.51 -15.01 3.90
CA GLY A 613 42.90 -16.32 4.44
C GLY A 613 41.74 -17.13 5.03
N GLU A 614 41.88 -18.45 5.01
CA GLU A 614 40.80 -19.40 5.38
C GLU A 614 40.39 -19.33 6.87
N ASN A 615 41.25 -18.78 7.74
CA ASN A 615 41.02 -18.75 9.19
C ASN A 615 39.89 -17.79 9.62
N GLY A 616 39.49 -16.83 8.77
CA GLY A 616 38.34 -15.98 9.06
C GLY A 616 38.52 -14.84 10.06
N ASN A 617 39.72 -14.68 10.65
CA ASN A 617 40.01 -13.70 11.71
C ASN A 617 39.85 -12.21 11.32
N PHE A 618 39.49 -11.94 10.06
CA PHE A 618 39.23 -10.61 9.50
C PHE A 618 37.74 -10.25 9.47
N ARG A 619 36.84 -11.23 9.60
CA ARG A 619 35.38 -11.01 9.61
C ARG A 619 35.01 -10.27 10.88
N GLY A 620 34.27 -9.17 10.74
CA GLY A 620 33.68 -8.49 11.88
C GLY A 620 32.17 -8.70 11.96
N SER A 621 31.56 -8.00 12.91
CA SER A 621 30.13 -8.08 13.22
C SER A 621 29.19 -7.58 12.12
N PHE A 622 27.90 -7.84 12.29
CA PHE A 622 26.84 -7.27 11.45
C PHE A 622 26.70 -5.76 11.63
N LEU A 623 26.07 -5.11 10.66
CA LEU A 623 25.89 -3.67 10.57
C LEU A 623 24.45 -3.27 10.96
N GLY A 624 24.28 -2.08 11.51
CA GLY A 624 22.97 -1.51 11.85
C GLY A 624 22.38 -1.98 13.19
N ILE A 625 23.18 -2.60 14.05
CA ILE A 625 22.77 -3.05 15.40
C ILE A 625 23.36 -2.08 16.44
N PRO A 626 22.53 -1.38 17.24
CA PRO A 626 23.01 -0.53 18.32
C PRO A 626 23.87 -1.28 19.33
N ASP A 627 24.93 -0.64 19.83
CA ASP A 627 25.81 -1.14 20.90
C ASP A 627 26.49 -2.49 20.63
N PHE A 628 26.53 -2.92 19.37
CA PHE A 628 27.18 -4.16 18.95
C PHE A 628 28.68 -3.94 18.66
N PRO A 629 29.61 -4.84 19.05
CA PRO A 629 31.05 -4.61 18.93
C PRO A 629 31.53 -4.44 17.48
N GLU A 630 32.32 -3.40 17.22
CA GLU A 630 32.89 -3.08 15.90
C GLU A 630 34.31 -3.69 15.74
N GLU A 631 34.39 -4.97 15.35
CA GLU A 631 35.67 -5.72 15.25
C GLU A 631 36.20 -5.91 13.81
N TRP A 632 35.82 -5.03 12.88
CA TRP A 632 36.22 -5.18 11.47
C TRP A 632 37.70 -4.90 11.22
N LYS A 633 38.36 -5.75 10.43
CA LYS A 633 39.76 -5.58 10.03
C LYS A 633 39.88 -5.42 8.52
N THR A 634 40.66 -4.43 8.09
CA THR A 634 40.98 -4.25 6.67
C THR A 634 42.08 -5.21 6.25
N VAL A 635 41.74 -6.10 5.32
CA VAL A 635 42.68 -6.96 4.59
C VAL A 635 43.30 -6.18 3.44
N ARG A 636 44.60 -6.33 3.23
CA ARG A 636 45.34 -5.69 2.13
C ARG A 636 46.14 -6.74 1.36
N THR A 637 46.04 -6.73 0.04
CA THR A 637 46.81 -7.60 -0.85
C THR A 637 47.13 -6.87 -2.16
N GLU A 638 47.99 -7.48 -2.98
CA GLU A 638 48.29 -7.02 -4.34
C GLU A 638 47.84 -8.06 -5.36
N ALA A 639 47.10 -7.61 -6.37
CA ALA A 639 46.66 -8.41 -7.50
C ALA A 639 47.75 -8.49 -8.57
N VAL A 640 47.97 -9.69 -9.12
CA VAL A 640 48.78 -9.88 -10.33
C VAL A 640 47.86 -9.92 -11.54
N LYS A 641 48.38 -9.61 -12.73
CA LYS A 641 47.57 -9.63 -13.96
C LYS A 641 46.87 -10.99 -14.09
N GLY A 642 45.55 -10.95 -14.33
CA GLY A 642 44.71 -12.14 -14.42
C GLY A 642 44.09 -12.57 -13.09
N THR A 643 44.42 -11.95 -11.95
CA THR A 643 43.70 -12.17 -10.69
C THR A 643 42.22 -11.84 -10.87
N THR A 644 41.36 -12.77 -10.48
CA THR A 644 39.90 -12.61 -10.50
C THR A 644 39.35 -12.72 -9.08
N LEU A 645 38.54 -11.75 -8.68
CA LEU A 645 37.81 -11.71 -7.41
C LEU A 645 36.33 -11.99 -7.67
N LEU A 646 35.72 -12.79 -6.79
CA LEU A 646 34.30 -13.14 -6.83
C LEU A 646 33.63 -12.72 -5.52
N LEU A 647 32.69 -11.78 -5.60
CA LEU A 647 31.76 -11.43 -4.52
C LEU A 647 30.39 -12.02 -4.90
N TYR A 648 29.66 -12.55 -3.94
CA TYR A 648 28.38 -13.22 -4.21
C TYR A 648 27.47 -13.24 -3.00
N SER A 649 26.15 -13.20 -3.19
CA SER A 649 25.19 -13.42 -2.11
C SER A 649 25.12 -14.91 -1.76
N ASP A 650 24.71 -15.22 -0.54
CA ASP A 650 24.55 -16.58 -0.02
C ASP A 650 23.66 -17.46 -0.89
N CYS A 651 22.68 -16.90 -1.59
CA CYS A 651 21.84 -17.57 -2.58
C CYS A 651 22.65 -18.42 -3.58
N LEU A 652 23.82 -17.95 -4.02
CA LEU A 652 24.67 -18.71 -4.94
C LEU A 652 25.11 -20.05 -4.33
N THR A 653 25.42 -20.07 -3.04
CA THR A 653 25.89 -21.27 -2.33
C THR A 653 24.77 -22.11 -1.72
N GLU A 654 23.67 -21.47 -1.27
CA GLU A 654 22.55 -22.11 -0.59
C GLU A 654 21.47 -22.66 -1.55
N SER A 655 21.54 -22.29 -2.84
CA SER A 655 20.64 -22.84 -3.86
C SER A 655 20.80 -24.35 -4.01
N ARG A 656 19.67 -25.04 -4.17
CA ARG A 656 19.57 -26.51 -4.16
C ARG A 656 19.21 -27.05 -5.53
N ASN A 657 19.71 -28.24 -5.83
CA ASN A 657 19.27 -29.04 -6.98
C ASN A 657 17.93 -29.77 -6.66
N LEU A 658 17.41 -30.54 -7.63
CA LEU A 658 16.19 -31.34 -7.45
C LEU A 658 16.29 -32.40 -6.34
N ALA A 659 17.50 -32.88 -6.05
CA ALA A 659 17.76 -33.82 -4.95
C ALA A 659 17.77 -33.13 -3.57
N GLY A 660 17.77 -31.80 -3.52
CA GLY A 660 17.81 -31.00 -2.30
C GLY A 660 19.22 -30.65 -1.81
N ASP A 661 20.27 -31.00 -2.57
CA ASP A 661 21.66 -30.71 -2.22
C ASP A 661 22.02 -29.27 -2.58
N GLU A 662 22.57 -28.53 -1.62
CA GLU A 662 23.11 -27.19 -1.84
C GLU A 662 24.32 -27.21 -2.76
N LEU A 663 24.56 -26.12 -3.51
CA LEU A 663 25.77 -25.98 -4.30
C LEU A 663 27.00 -26.03 -3.37
N GLY A 664 26.98 -25.23 -2.30
CA GLY A 664 28.01 -25.16 -1.27
C GLY A 664 29.30 -24.47 -1.72
N THR A 665 30.03 -23.91 -0.75
CA THR A 665 31.25 -23.12 -1.00
C THR A 665 32.37 -23.93 -1.65
N GLU A 666 32.58 -25.19 -1.25
CA GLU A 666 33.68 -26.01 -1.79
C GLU A 666 33.47 -26.37 -3.27
N ARG A 667 32.23 -26.67 -3.66
CA ARG A 667 31.91 -26.88 -5.07
C ARG A 667 32.00 -25.59 -5.87
N LEU A 668 31.58 -24.46 -5.29
CA LEU A 668 31.76 -23.14 -5.91
C LEU A 668 33.24 -22.83 -6.15
N LYS A 669 34.13 -23.09 -5.18
CA LYS A 669 35.59 -22.94 -5.35
C LYS A 669 36.11 -23.81 -6.50
N GLU A 670 35.64 -25.06 -6.59
CA GLU A 670 36.00 -25.97 -7.68
C GLU A 670 35.53 -25.45 -9.05
N ILE A 671 34.28 -25.00 -9.16
CA ILE A 671 33.72 -24.42 -10.38
C ILE A 671 34.51 -23.16 -10.76
N PHE A 672 34.74 -22.26 -9.80
CA PHE A 672 35.48 -21.02 -10.03
C PHE A 672 36.92 -21.28 -10.48
N SER A 673 37.57 -22.33 -9.98
CA SER A 673 38.92 -22.73 -10.41
C SER A 673 39.00 -23.14 -11.89
N ARG A 674 37.90 -23.68 -12.44
CA ARG A 674 37.77 -24.19 -13.82
C ARG A 674 37.31 -23.13 -14.83
N THR A 675 36.98 -21.93 -14.37
CA THR A 675 36.56 -20.83 -15.25
C THR A 675 37.60 -20.56 -16.34
N PRO A 676 37.19 -20.31 -17.60
CA PRO A 676 38.13 -20.01 -18.67
C PRO A 676 38.96 -18.75 -18.39
N ASP A 677 40.16 -18.67 -18.95
CA ASP A 677 40.94 -17.45 -18.96
C ASP A 677 40.36 -16.47 -20.01
N GLY A 678 39.24 -15.84 -19.66
CA GLY A 678 38.52 -14.84 -20.46
C GLY A 678 38.33 -13.51 -19.74
N SER A 679 37.41 -12.68 -20.18
CA SER A 679 37.03 -11.45 -19.49
C SER A 679 36.31 -11.71 -18.15
N ALA A 680 36.06 -10.66 -17.36
CA ALA A 680 35.17 -10.75 -16.20
C ALA A 680 33.77 -11.24 -16.61
N GLN A 681 33.28 -10.83 -17.79
CA GLN A 681 31.97 -11.23 -18.32
C GLN A 681 31.94 -12.72 -18.70
N ASP A 682 33.01 -13.26 -19.28
CA ASP A 682 33.11 -14.69 -19.63
C ASP A 682 33.12 -15.57 -18.37
N THR A 683 33.79 -15.09 -17.32
CA THR A 683 33.80 -15.76 -16.01
C THR A 683 32.40 -15.80 -15.40
N LEU A 684 31.68 -14.67 -15.43
CA LEU A 684 30.31 -14.58 -14.92
C LEU A 684 29.36 -15.47 -15.72
N ALA A 685 29.44 -15.47 -17.05
CA ALA A 685 28.61 -16.32 -17.91
C ALA A 685 28.84 -17.81 -17.61
N PHE A 686 30.10 -18.23 -17.48
CA PHE A 686 30.44 -19.61 -17.12
C PHE A 686 29.87 -20.01 -15.75
N LEU A 687 30.00 -19.14 -14.73
CA LEU A 687 29.43 -19.40 -13.41
C LEU A 687 27.91 -19.53 -13.46
N LYS A 688 27.24 -18.66 -14.22
CA LYS A 688 25.79 -18.70 -14.40
C LYS A 688 25.32 -19.99 -15.08
N ASP A 689 25.97 -20.39 -16.17
CA ASP A 689 25.59 -21.59 -16.92
C ASP A 689 25.70 -22.85 -16.05
N ILE A 690 26.77 -22.97 -15.26
CA ILE A 690 26.96 -24.09 -14.33
C ILE A 690 25.95 -24.03 -13.19
N PHE A 691 25.65 -22.85 -12.66
CA PHE A 691 24.65 -22.67 -11.60
C PHE A 691 23.24 -23.04 -12.08
N ASP A 692 22.82 -22.58 -13.26
CA ASP A 692 21.53 -22.91 -13.87
C ASP A 692 21.44 -24.42 -14.14
N ALA A 693 22.53 -25.04 -14.61
CA ALA A 693 22.59 -26.48 -14.84
C ALA A 693 22.51 -27.30 -13.54
N TYR A 694 23.11 -26.80 -12.44
CA TYR A 694 23.08 -27.47 -11.15
C TYR A 694 21.70 -27.36 -10.47
N THR A 695 21.04 -26.21 -10.60
CA THR A 695 19.74 -25.95 -9.95
C THR A 695 18.54 -26.55 -10.70
N GLU A 696 18.69 -26.95 -11.97
CA GLU A 696 17.70 -27.70 -12.75
C GLU A 696 16.27 -27.08 -12.71
N ALA A 697 16.20 -25.75 -12.80
CA ALA A 697 14.96 -24.95 -12.75
C ALA A 697 14.23 -24.90 -11.39
N VAL A 698 14.86 -25.32 -10.29
CA VAL A 698 14.37 -25.04 -8.93
C VAL A 698 14.33 -23.52 -8.70
N PRO A 699 13.19 -22.94 -8.28
CA PRO A 699 13.11 -21.50 -8.00
C PRO A 699 14.09 -21.07 -6.91
N LEU A 700 14.68 -19.88 -7.10
CA LEU A 700 15.54 -19.25 -6.09
C LEU A 700 14.74 -19.01 -4.80
N ARG A 701 15.41 -19.20 -3.67
CA ARG A 701 14.83 -18.96 -2.34
C ARG A 701 15.25 -17.62 -1.75
N ASP A 702 16.27 -16.98 -2.34
CA ASP A 702 16.74 -15.66 -1.96
C ASP A 702 17.32 -14.93 -3.17
N ASP A 703 17.67 -13.65 -3.01
CA ASP A 703 18.23 -12.82 -4.07
C ASP A 703 19.60 -13.31 -4.52
N LEU A 704 19.80 -13.38 -5.83
CA LEU A 704 21.06 -13.79 -6.42
C LEU A 704 21.84 -12.58 -6.93
N THR A 705 22.91 -12.23 -6.24
CA THR A 705 23.88 -11.23 -6.68
C THR A 705 25.25 -11.86 -6.84
N VAL A 706 25.89 -11.60 -7.98
CA VAL A 706 27.27 -12.06 -8.26
C VAL A 706 28.03 -10.91 -8.90
N ILE A 707 29.22 -10.60 -8.37
CA ILE A 707 30.11 -9.57 -8.91
C ILE A 707 31.48 -10.20 -9.16
N VAL A 708 31.95 -10.06 -10.40
CA VAL A 708 33.27 -10.54 -10.84
C VAL A 708 34.15 -9.33 -11.15
N LEU A 709 35.29 -9.25 -10.49
CA LEU A 709 36.32 -8.23 -10.74
C LEU A 709 37.58 -8.92 -11.27
N LYS A 710 38.07 -8.54 -12.44
CA LYS A 710 39.31 -9.10 -13.01
C LYS A 710 40.37 -8.03 -13.24
N TYR A 711 41.57 -8.24 -12.71
CA TYR A 711 42.68 -7.33 -12.91
C TYR A 711 43.35 -7.58 -14.27
N THR A 712 43.32 -6.60 -15.17
CA THR A 712 43.86 -6.72 -16.54
C THR A 712 45.30 -6.19 -16.66
N GLY A 713 45.82 -5.52 -15.63
CA GLY A 713 47.12 -4.86 -15.61
C GLY A 713 47.00 -3.35 -15.88
N THR A 714 48.07 -2.59 -15.62
CA THR A 714 48.07 -1.13 -15.81
C THR A 714 47.97 -0.73 -17.27
N ASP A 715 47.09 0.21 -17.59
CA ASP A 715 47.18 1.03 -18.80
C ASP A 715 48.56 1.68 -18.88
N GLY A 716 49.35 1.24 -19.84
CA GLY A 716 50.45 2.04 -20.38
C GLY A 716 49.97 2.78 -21.61
N GLY A 717 49.89 4.11 -21.57
CA GLY A 717 49.82 4.91 -22.79
C GLY A 717 49.21 6.31 -22.70
N GLU A 718 50.00 7.30 -22.28
CA GLU A 718 50.25 8.46 -23.14
C GLU A 718 51.68 8.94 -22.91
N LYS A 719 52.56 8.64 -23.88
CA LYS A 719 53.83 9.35 -24.01
C LYS A 719 53.49 10.80 -24.35
N ARG A 720 53.75 11.73 -23.42
CA ARG A 720 53.84 13.15 -23.79
C ARG A 720 54.98 13.30 -24.80
N PRO A 721 54.77 13.94 -25.97
CA PRO A 721 55.90 14.40 -26.76
C PRO A 721 56.68 15.43 -25.92
N GLN A 722 58.01 15.39 -26.11
CA GLN A 722 59.04 16.05 -25.29
C GLN A 722 58.77 17.50 -24.94
#